data_AF-A0A4R0GGZ3-F1
#
_entry.id   AF-A0A4R0GGZ3-F1
#
_cell.length_a   1.000
_cell.length_b   1.000
_cell.length_c   1.000
_cell.angle_alpha   90.00
_cell.angle_beta   90.00
_cell.angle_gamma   90.00
#
_symmetry.space_group_name_H-M   'P 1'
#
loop_
_entity.id
_entity.type
_entity.pdbx_description
1 polymer ?
#
loop_
_entity_poly.entity_id
_entity_poly.type
_entity_poly.pdbx_seq_one_letter_code
_entity_poly.pdbx_strand_id
1 'polypeptide(L)'
;MEPPDPRNLVPPGRAAQFTAFVGGVLAVAVLVSASALVSLGTTLPELPVAFWTMAVLAVACDARPFVPPGRRQSSAVYPSSCFTFAILLGWGLGPAVAVQAVAVLVSGVRTRHAPWRTAFNAAQYACSLAAAYAISRLGPGAVFDGGPLTWSDVAAIGGAGVAWFVVNYGLVTAAVRLRFGERWWPNAWRGLPFELLSTGSLLLLAPILVTAARASAALVPLVLVPLFAVYRMARLTVEQHQLAALDPLTGLPNRKALLAEVNEQVHRHAERAARGAPEAHLALLLIDLDRFKNVNDALGHAVGDRLLVEVSGRLTDVVAPPDLVARLGGDEFAIVMTGLTEVGQARAFADQVVRVLAEPVPLDGLPLDVGGSIGIALYPDHGEDFATLMRHADVAMYDAKHRNDTVAVYTAESDHNSAERLGLLADLRRVLELGSTGQSDGSEATAASAVRGGDGATLLAVPSMHERSAHRWWSRRRRRLPIAAHDDELINRIVTAADPILRRETPSARPAGDDELWARPPRPDGQPVPAPTNHQAAPAPTGGRSDSSPANGQSDRAPTDGQSDSPPTDGQSDRAPTGGQSDRASDEGQPGPASDGGPADVPTAGGAVSKADTERAAERATERAVEPAADAGEIMFYYQPQIEIATGEVVGVEALLRWRHPRRGMVDPEELIRVAEQSAVMRLLTRRVVDDVVEQLAKWSAAGLGLRAALNVSVRDLHTGEIADQIADRLARYGVAPQRLQLEITEGALMADPRRVLATITRLHRIGVGIALDDFGTGYSSLQHLRRLPLSEVKVDRSFVLGMAEDGDDAAIVRSTIELAKALGLRVVAEGVEDERTWRMLHTAGCDAAQGWFYARPMPAEELVSWLARYRPVRPLAGHDEAAPPRRHAR
;
A
#
# COMPACT_ATOMS: atom_id res chain seq x y z
N MET A 1 -26.05 10.73 -23.25
CA MET A 1 -25.47 9.77 -24.22
C MET A 1 -24.00 9.64 -23.90
N GLU A 2 -23.45 8.43 -23.86
CA GLU A 2 -21.99 8.26 -23.72
C GLU A 2 -21.26 8.88 -24.92
N PRO A 3 -20.07 9.48 -24.73
CA PRO A 3 -19.24 9.91 -25.86
C PRO A 3 -18.84 8.68 -26.69
N PRO A 4 -18.90 8.74 -28.03
CA PRO A 4 -18.53 7.61 -28.87
C PRO A 4 -17.06 7.25 -28.66
N ASP A 5 -16.77 5.97 -28.41
CA ASP A 5 -15.41 5.44 -28.22
C ASP A 5 -14.44 6.07 -29.24
N PRO A 6 -13.39 6.80 -28.83
CA PRO A 6 -12.46 7.44 -29.76
C PRO A 6 -11.77 6.43 -30.69
N ARG A 7 -11.78 5.14 -30.35
CA ARG A 7 -11.28 4.04 -31.20
C ARG A 7 -12.23 3.66 -32.34
N ASN A 8 -13.46 4.18 -32.38
CA ASN A 8 -14.39 4.10 -33.52
C ASN A 8 -14.26 5.29 -34.49
N LEU A 9 -13.69 6.44 -34.06
CA LEU A 9 -13.55 7.66 -34.86
C LEU A 9 -12.29 7.66 -35.76
N VAL A 10 -12.40 8.12 -37.01
CA VAL A 10 -11.24 8.26 -37.92
C VAL A 10 -10.29 9.35 -37.40
N PRO A 11 -8.96 9.14 -37.38
CA PRO A 11 -8.02 10.12 -36.82
C PRO A 11 -8.04 11.46 -37.59
N PRO A 12 -8.30 12.61 -36.92
CA PRO A 12 -8.20 13.92 -37.57
C PRO A 12 -6.76 14.20 -38.03
N GLY A 13 -6.61 14.97 -39.10
CA GLY A 13 -5.30 15.32 -39.69
C GLY A 13 -4.57 14.19 -40.43
N ARG A 14 -4.83 12.90 -40.16
CA ARG A 14 -4.23 11.75 -40.87
C ARG A 14 -5.23 10.84 -41.60
N ALA A 15 -6.50 11.24 -41.66
CA ALA A 15 -7.60 10.45 -42.23
C ALA A 15 -7.27 9.80 -43.58
N ALA A 16 -6.75 10.56 -44.56
CA ALA A 16 -6.44 10.04 -45.90
C ALA A 16 -5.35 8.95 -45.93
N GLN A 17 -4.29 9.08 -45.11
CA GLN A 17 -3.25 8.04 -45.00
C GLN A 17 -3.80 6.79 -44.32
N PHE A 18 -4.64 6.97 -43.30
CA PHE A 18 -5.27 5.88 -42.57
C PHE A 18 -6.29 5.11 -43.44
N THR A 19 -7.16 5.81 -44.19
CA THR A 19 -8.12 5.16 -45.08
C THR A 19 -7.45 4.51 -46.29
N ALA A 20 -6.39 5.11 -46.85
CA ALA A 20 -5.59 4.48 -47.92
C ALA A 20 -4.93 3.18 -47.43
N PHE A 21 -4.37 3.17 -46.22
CA PHE A 21 -3.81 1.95 -45.61
C PHE A 21 -4.89 0.87 -45.40
N VAL A 22 -6.02 1.22 -44.77
CA VAL A 22 -7.13 0.27 -44.55
C VAL A 22 -7.66 -0.27 -45.88
N GLY A 23 -7.87 0.59 -46.88
CA GLY A 23 -8.29 0.19 -48.22
C GLY A 23 -7.29 -0.72 -48.92
N GLY A 24 -5.99 -0.46 -48.79
CA GLY A 24 -4.92 -1.34 -49.29
C GLY A 24 -4.93 -2.71 -48.64
N VAL A 25 -5.11 -2.80 -47.31
CA VAL A 25 -5.22 -4.08 -46.59
C VAL A 25 -6.48 -4.85 -47.02
N LEU A 26 -7.61 -4.17 -47.25
CA LEU A 26 -8.82 -4.78 -47.82
C LEU A 26 -8.57 -5.30 -49.25
N ALA A 27 -7.91 -4.54 -50.11
CA ALA A 27 -7.61 -4.95 -51.49
C ALA A 27 -6.69 -6.18 -51.54
N VAL A 28 -5.65 -6.23 -50.70
CA VAL A 28 -4.78 -7.41 -50.55
C VAL A 28 -5.59 -8.59 -50.02
N ALA A 29 -6.41 -8.41 -48.98
CA ALA A 29 -7.23 -9.47 -48.41
C ALA A 29 -8.19 -10.11 -49.43
N VAL A 30 -8.85 -9.30 -50.28
CA VAL A 30 -9.67 -9.79 -51.39
C VAL A 30 -8.80 -10.56 -52.40
N LEU A 31 -7.67 -9.99 -52.83
CA LEU A 31 -6.78 -10.62 -53.82
C LEU A 31 -6.26 -11.99 -53.37
N VAL A 32 -5.87 -12.15 -52.10
CA VAL A 32 -5.33 -13.42 -51.58
C VAL A 32 -6.38 -14.45 -51.21
N SER A 33 -7.66 -14.06 -51.06
CA SER A 33 -8.74 -14.97 -50.64
C SER A 33 -9.80 -15.26 -51.69
N ALA A 34 -9.97 -14.42 -52.72
CA ALA A 34 -11.05 -14.53 -53.70
C ALA A 34 -11.11 -15.89 -54.40
N SER A 35 -9.97 -16.42 -54.88
CA SER A 35 -9.91 -17.74 -55.52
C SER A 35 -10.31 -18.87 -54.56
N ALA A 36 -9.82 -18.83 -53.31
CA ALA A 36 -10.12 -19.80 -52.28
C ALA A 36 -11.59 -19.76 -51.82
N LEU A 37 -12.18 -18.56 -51.76
CA LEU A 37 -13.60 -18.35 -51.45
C LEU A 37 -14.53 -18.73 -52.60
N VAL A 38 -14.11 -18.58 -53.86
CA VAL A 38 -14.83 -19.13 -55.02
C VAL A 38 -14.80 -20.66 -54.99
N SER A 39 -13.66 -21.29 -54.73
CA SER A 39 -13.57 -22.76 -54.59
C SER A 39 -14.32 -23.33 -53.39
N LEU A 40 -14.61 -22.51 -52.36
CA LEU A 40 -15.41 -22.93 -51.21
C LEU A 40 -16.83 -23.35 -51.64
N GLY A 41 -17.41 -22.69 -52.64
CA GLY A 41 -18.78 -22.98 -53.09
C GLY A 41 -18.99 -24.41 -53.57
N THR A 42 -17.95 -25.06 -54.12
CA THR A 42 -18.00 -26.46 -54.57
C THR A 42 -17.62 -27.46 -53.47
N THR A 43 -16.75 -27.09 -52.51
CA THR A 43 -16.31 -28.00 -51.45
C THR A 43 -17.19 -27.99 -50.20
N LEU A 44 -18.04 -26.95 -50.02
CA LEU A 44 -18.88 -26.79 -48.83
C LEU A 44 -19.80 -27.99 -48.51
N PRO A 45 -20.39 -28.72 -49.49
CA PRO A 45 -21.16 -29.95 -49.22
C PRO A 45 -20.32 -31.13 -48.71
N GLU A 46 -19.01 -31.11 -48.94
CA GLU A 46 -18.07 -32.20 -48.60
C GLU A 46 -17.43 -32.01 -47.21
N LEU A 47 -17.68 -30.87 -46.55
CA LEU A 47 -17.06 -30.53 -45.27
C LEU A 47 -17.65 -31.36 -44.10
N PRO A 48 -16.82 -32.09 -43.33
CA PRO A 48 -17.28 -33.02 -42.31
C PRO A 48 -17.84 -32.31 -41.06
N VAL A 49 -18.60 -33.04 -40.25
CA VAL A 49 -19.18 -32.55 -38.98
C VAL A 49 -18.15 -31.87 -38.06
N ALA A 50 -16.90 -32.34 -38.05
CA ALA A 50 -15.83 -31.74 -37.25
C ALA A 50 -15.44 -30.31 -37.69
N PHE A 51 -15.52 -30.00 -39.00
CA PHE A 51 -15.36 -28.62 -39.49
C PHE A 51 -16.49 -27.74 -38.94
N TRP A 52 -17.75 -28.18 -39.05
CA TRP A 52 -18.90 -27.43 -38.57
C TRP A 52 -18.89 -27.23 -37.05
N THR A 53 -18.37 -28.20 -36.30
CA THR A 53 -18.16 -28.08 -34.85
C THR A 53 -17.15 -26.97 -34.54
N MET A 54 -16.00 -26.93 -35.22
CA MET A 54 -15.03 -25.84 -35.05
C MET A 54 -15.55 -24.48 -35.53
N ALA A 55 -16.33 -24.44 -36.62
CA ALA A 55 -16.94 -23.21 -37.12
C ALA A 55 -17.93 -22.59 -36.10
N VAL A 56 -18.80 -23.41 -35.51
CA VAL A 56 -19.73 -22.98 -34.45
C VAL A 56 -18.97 -22.51 -33.20
N LEU A 57 -17.95 -23.26 -32.77
CA LEU A 57 -17.15 -22.88 -31.59
C LEU A 57 -16.33 -21.60 -31.81
N ALA A 58 -15.77 -21.38 -32.99
CA ALA A 58 -15.05 -20.15 -33.34
C ALA A 58 -15.94 -18.91 -33.16
N VAL A 59 -17.18 -18.95 -33.66
CA VAL A 59 -18.16 -17.86 -33.54
C VAL A 59 -18.68 -17.75 -32.10
N ALA A 60 -18.92 -18.86 -31.41
CA ALA A 60 -19.46 -18.87 -30.05
C ALA A 60 -18.47 -18.32 -29.01
N CYS A 61 -17.18 -18.64 -29.13
CA CYS A 61 -16.14 -18.10 -28.24
C CYS A 61 -15.91 -16.59 -28.48
N ASP A 62 -15.80 -16.16 -29.73
CA ASP A 62 -15.63 -14.75 -30.09
C ASP A 62 -16.88 -13.88 -29.85
N ALA A 63 -18.02 -14.50 -29.54
CA ALA A 63 -19.22 -13.80 -29.08
C ALA A 63 -19.06 -13.20 -27.67
N ARG A 64 -18.05 -13.57 -26.88
CA ARG A 64 -17.64 -12.91 -25.62
C ARG A 64 -16.10 -12.95 -25.48
N PRO A 65 -15.35 -12.14 -26.25
CA PRO A 65 -13.90 -12.22 -26.29
C PRO A 65 -13.29 -11.80 -24.94
N PHE A 66 -12.20 -12.45 -24.54
CA PHE A 66 -11.56 -12.19 -23.25
C PHE A 66 -10.71 -10.92 -23.32
N VAL A 67 -11.05 -9.91 -22.53
CA VAL A 67 -10.22 -8.71 -22.34
C VAL A 67 -9.45 -8.90 -21.04
N PRO A 68 -8.11 -8.97 -21.05
CA PRO A 68 -7.31 -8.90 -19.83
C PRO A 68 -7.51 -7.52 -19.20
N PRO A 69 -8.10 -7.42 -18.01
CA PRO A 69 -8.30 -6.13 -17.33
C PRO A 69 -6.96 -5.57 -16.85
N GLY A 70 -6.92 -4.26 -16.59
CA GLY A 70 -5.65 -3.51 -16.54
C GLY A 70 -4.98 -3.32 -17.90
N ARG A 71 -5.43 -4.01 -18.96
CA ARG A 71 -5.02 -3.76 -20.35
C ARG A 71 -6.18 -3.19 -21.16
N ARG A 72 -5.83 -2.47 -22.22
CA ARG A 72 -6.79 -1.88 -23.16
C ARG A 72 -7.49 -3.00 -23.94
N GLN A 73 -8.78 -2.80 -24.26
CA GLN A 73 -9.62 -3.70 -25.07
C GLN A 73 -9.07 -4.06 -26.47
N SER A 74 -7.94 -3.48 -26.88
CA SER A 74 -7.16 -3.87 -28.06
C SER A 74 -6.37 -5.18 -27.87
N SER A 75 -5.99 -5.53 -26.64
CA SER A 75 -5.35 -6.82 -26.30
C SER A 75 -6.40 -7.88 -25.91
N ALA A 76 -7.57 -7.83 -26.55
CA ALA A 76 -8.58 -8.86 -26.38
C ALA A 76 -8.12 -10.15 -27.07
N VAL A 77 -8.19 -11.27 -26.37
CA VAL A 77 -7.86 -12.60 -26.87
C VAL A 77 -9.11 -13.16 -27.56
N TYR A 78 -8.98 -13.52 -28.83
CA TYR A 78 -10.03 -14.06 -29.69
C TYR A 78 -9.77 -15.56 -29.97
N PRO A 79 -10.45 -16.50 -29.28
CA PRO A 79 -10.23 -17.92 -29.47
C PRO A 79 -10.56 -18.44 -30.87
N SER A 80 -11.32 -17.69 -31.69
CA SER A 80 -11.54 -18.02 -33.11
C SER A 80 -10.23 -18.29 -33.86
N SER A 81 -9.16 -17.56 -33.55
CA SER A 81 -7.83 -17.73 -34.15
C SER A 81 -7.29 -19.16 -34.06
N CYS A 82 -7.54 -19.86 -32.95
CA CYS A 82 -7.18 -21.27 -32.76
C CYS A 82 -7.99 -22.17 -33.71
N PHE A 83 -9.31 -22.00 -33.72
CA PHE A 83 -10.22 -22.78 -34.55
C PHE A 83 -10.04 -22.53 -36.05
N THR A 84 -9.82 -21.28 -36.47
CA THR A 84 -9.68 -20.95 -37.91
C THR A 84 -8.29 -21.26 -38.45
N PHE A 85 -7.25 -21.25 -37.62
CA PHE A 85 -5.95 -21.84 -37.97
C PHE A 85 -5.99 -23.38 -37.99
N ALA A 86 -6.78 -24.03 -37.12
CA ALA A 86 -7.04 -25.46 -37.21
C ALA A 86 -7.81 -25.81 -38.50
N ILE A 87 -8.83 -25.01 -38.86
CA ILE A 87 -9.55 -25.14 -40.13
C ILE A 87 -8.61 -24.91 -41.33
N LEU A 88 -7.67 -23.97 -41.22
CA LEU A 88 -6.67 -23.71 -42.27
C LEU A 88 -5.79 -24.93 -42.56
N LEU A 89 -5.30 -25.58 -41.50
CA LEU A 89 -4.50 -26.81 -41.60
C LEU A 89 -5.33 -28.04 -41.97
N GLY A 90 -6.63 -28.06 -41.67
CA GLY A 90 -7.52 -29.21 -41.93
C GLY A 90 -8.19 -29.21 -43.31
N TRP A 91 -8.64 -28.05 -43.79
CA TRP A 91 -9.45 -27.88 -45.02
C TRP A 91 -9.06 -26.65 -45.87
N GLY A 92 -7.99 -25.94 -45.52
CA GLY A 92 -7.40 -24.88 -46.34
C GLY A 92 -8.03 -23.48 -46.18
N LEU A 93 -7.59 -22.57 -47.06
CA LEU A 93 -7.80 -21.12 -46.91
C LEU A 93 -9.26 -20.65 -47.02
N GLY A 94 -10.03 -21.20 -47.96
CA GLY A 94 -11.42 -20.79 -48.21
C GLY A 94 -12.32 -20.94 -46.97
N PRO A 95 -12.45 -22.16 -46.39
CA PRO A 95 -13.22 -22.37 -45.18
C PRO A 95 -12.72 -21.55 -43.99
N ALA A 96 -11.40 -21.40 -43.82
CA ALA A 96 -10.81 -20.65 -42.71
C ALA A 96 -11.16 -19.16 -42.76
N VAL A 97 -11.02 -18.52 -43.92
CA VAL A 97 -11.35 -17.10 -44.12
C VAL A 97 -12.84 -16.86 -43.96
N ALA A 98 -13.70 -17.74 -44.48
CA ALA A 98 -15.15 -17.62 -44.34
C ALA A 98 -15.59 -17.66 -42.86
N VAL A 99 -15.12 -18.65 -42.09
CA VAL A 99 -15.45 -18.77 -40.65
C VAL A 99 -14.91 -17.57 -39.85
N GLN A 100 -13.68 -17.13 -40.13
CA GLN A 100 -13.10 -15.98 -39.43
C GLN A 100 -13.84 -14.67 -39.74
N ALA A 101 -14.29 -14.47 -40.98
CA ALA A 101 -15.11 -13.32 -41.35
C ALA A 101 -16.46 -13.29 -40.61
N VAL A 102 -17.12 -14.45 -40.45
CA VAL A 102 -18.37 -14.57 -39.67
C VAL A 102 -18.12 -14.30 -38.18
N ALA A 103 -17.07 -14.86 -37.58
CA ALA A 103 -16.71 -14.62 -36.18
C ALA A 103 -16.43 -13.12 -35.92
N VAL A 104 -15.65 -12.47 -36.79
CA VAL A 104 -15.35 -11.03 -36.72
C VAL A 104 -16.61 -10.17 -36.89
N LEU A 105 -17.53 -10.56 -37.78
CA LEU A 105 -18.79 -9.84 -37.98
C LEU A 105 -19.69 -9.92 -36.73
N VAL A 106 -19.88 -11.12 -36.18
CA VAL A 106 -20.68 -11.34 -34.95
C VAL A 106 -20.08 -10.59 -33.76
N SER A 107 -18.75 -10.69 -33.57
CA SER A 107 -18.05 -9.96 -32.50
C SER A 107 -18.13 -8.44 -32.71
N GLY A 108 -17.94 -7.96 -33.94
CA GLY A 108 -18.03 -6.54 -34.30
C GLY A 108 -19.40 -5.92 -34.07
N VAL A 109 -20.48 -6.63 -34.43
CA VAL A 109 -21.86 -6.22 -34.14
C VAL A 109 -22.10 -6.17 -32.64
N ARG A 110 -21.71 -7.20 -31.89
CA ARG A 110 -21.94 -7.26 -30.44
C ARG A 110 -21.18 -6.17 -29.67
N THR A 111 -19.93 -5.92 -30.04
CA THR A 111 -19.05 -4.91 -29.39
C THR A 111 -19.28 -3.49 -29.93
N ARG A 112 -20.26 -3.28 -30.83
CA ARG A 112 -20.55 -1.99 -31.47
C ARG A 112 -19.30 -1.34 -32.10
N HIS A 113 -18.47 -2.15 -32.76
CA HIS A 113 -17.32 -1.65 -33.52
C HIS A 113 -17.80 -0.85 -34.75
N ALA A 114 -17.09 0.23 -35.06
CA ALA A 114 -17.34 0.98 -36.30
C ALA A 114 -17.17 0.07 -37.54
N PRO A 115 -17.99 0.22 -38.61
CA PRO A 115 -17.96 -0.69 -39.76
C PRO A 115 -16.57 -0.84 -40.39
N TRP A 116 -15.80 0.26 -40.49
CA TRP A 116 -14.43 0.24 -41.01
C TRP A 116 -13.49 -0.64 -40.18
N ARG A 117 -13.70 -0.73 -38.85
CA ARG A 117 -12.88 -1.51 -37.91
C ARG A 117 -13.20 -2.99 -38.03
N THR A 118 -14.48 -3.35 -38.16
CA THR A 118 -14.90 -4.73 -38.45
C THR A 118 -14.36 -5.20 -39.80
N ALA A 119 -14.43 -4.36 -40.83
CA ALA A 119 -13.87 -4.66 -42.16
C ALA A 119 -12.33 -4.79 -42.13
N PHE A 120 -11.62 -3.89 -41.42
CA PHE A 120 -10.17 -3.98 -41.25
C PHE A 120 -9.77 -5.27 -40.52
N ASN A 121 -10.44 -5.62 -39.42
CA ASN A 121 -10.16 -6.86 -38.69
C ASN A 121 -10.35 -8.10 -39.58
N ALA A 122 -11.41 -8.15 -40.38
CA ALA A 122 -11.65 -9.28 -41.30
C ALA A 122 -10.55 -9.38 -42.37
N ALA A 123 -10.14 -8.25 -42.95
CA ALA A 123 -9.07 -8.19 -43.93
C ALA A 123 -7.70 -8.57 -43.33
N GLN A 124 -7.37 -8.06 -42.15
CA GLN A 124 -6.16 -8.40 -41.38
C GLN A 124 -6.05 -9.92 -41.16
N TYR A 125 -7.12 -10.56 -40.67
CA TYR A 125 -7.09 -12.00 -40.46
C TYR A 125 -7.04 -12.78 -41.78
N ALA A 126 -7.73 -12.34 -42.84
CA ALA A 126 -7.63 -12.99 -44.15
C ALA A 126 -6.20 -12.96 -44.72
N CYS A 127 -5.51 -11.82 -44.63
CA CYS A 127 -4.09 -11.70 -44.99
C CYS A 127 -3.19 -12.61 -44.13
N SER A 128 -3.48 -12.71 -42.82
CA SER A 128 -2.69 -13.53 -41.89
C SER A 128 -2.87 -15.03 -42.12
N LEU A 129 -4.11 -15.48 -42.40
CA LEU A 129 -4.42 -16.85 -42.81
C LEU A 129 -3.82 -17.18 -44.19
N ALA A 130 -3.83 -16.26 -45.14
CA ALA A 130 -3.21 -16.46 -46.45
C ALA A 130 -1.67 -16.58 -46.36
N ALA A 131 -1.02 -15.76 -45.53
CA ALA A 131 0.42 -15.87 -45.27
C ALA A 131 0.79 -17.20 -44.59
N ALA A 132 -0.01 -17.63 -43.61
CA ALA A 132 0.15 -18.94 -42.99
C ALA A 132 0.00 -20.09 -44.00
N TYR A 133 -1.03 -20.03 -44.85
CA TYR A 133 -1.31 -21.02 -45.89
C TYR A 133 -0.19 -21.12 -46.94
N ALA A 134 0.39 -19.98 -47.31
CA ALA A 134 1.54 -19.94 -48.20
C ALA A 134 2.75 -20.67 -47.60
N ILE A 135 3.06 -20.46 -46.32
CA ILE A 135 4.17 -21.16 -45.65
C ILE A 135 3.86 -22.66 -45.43
N SER A 136 2.63 -23.02 -45.06
CA SER A 136 2.25 -24.45 -44.93
C SER A 136 2.27 -25.22 -46.26
N ARG A 137 2.39 -24.52 -47.40
CA ARG A 137 2.54 -25.09 -48.75
C ARG A 137 4.00 -25.17 -49.24
N LEU A 138 4.98 -24.71 -48.45
CA LEU A 138 6.42 -24.83 -48.78
C LEU A 138 7.06 -26.15 -48.31
N GLY A 139 6.31 -26.99 -47.59
CA GLY A 139 6.77 -28.33 -47.16
C GLY A 139 6.74 -29.37 -48.30
N PRO A 140 7.48 -30.49 -48.16
CA PRO A 140 7.56 -31.56 -49.17
C PRO A 140 6.30 -32.44 -49.30
N GLY A 141 5.28 -32.21 -48.46
CA GLY A 141 3.92 -32.76 -48.58
C GLY A 141 2.93 -31.73 -48.03
N ALA A 142 1.61 -31.89 -48.26
CA ALA A 142 0.66 -31.01 -47.60
C ALA A 142 0.38 -31.53 -46.18
N VAL A 143 0.39 -30.58 -45.23
CA VAL A 143 0.32 -30.88 -43.81
C VAL A 143 -0.97 -31.65 -43.50
N PHE A 144 -0.83 -32.83 -42.89
CA PHE A 144 -1.92 -33.79 -42.63
C PHE A 144 -2.58 -34.45 -43.88
N ASP A 145 -1.86 -34.74 -44.97
CA ASP A 145 -2.39 -35.56 -46.10
C ASP A 145 -2.75 -37.03 -45.75
N GLY A 146 -2.63 -37.45 -44.48
CA GLY A 146 -3.05 -38.78 -44.00
C GLY A 146 -1.89 -39.74 -43.70
N GLY A 147 -0.67 -39.39 -44.10
CA GLY A 147 0.55 -40.03 -43.63
C GLY A 147 0.93 -39.65 -42.19
N PRO A 148 1.95 -40.31 -41.60
CA PRO A 148 2.51 -39.91 -40.31
C PRO A 148 3.20 -38.55 -40.41
N LEU A 149 3.04 -37.71 -39.38
CA LEU A 149 3.68 -36.39 -39.33
C LEU A 149 5.20 -36.49 -39.26
N THR A 150 5.87 -35.71 -40.10
CA THR A 150 7.33 -35.57 -40.14
C THR A 150 7.79 -34.31 -39.41
N TRP A 151 9.08 -34.22 -39.09
CA TRP A 151 9.67 -32.99 -38.57
C TRP A 151 9.55 -31.80 -39.54
N SER A 152 9.50 -32.05 -40.85
CA SER A 152 9.18 -31.05 -41.87
C SER A 152 7.76 -30.49 -41.73
N ASP A 153 6.77 -31.32 -41.39
CA ASP A 153 5.39 -30.87 -41.18
C ASP A 153 5.29 -30.01 -39.91
N VAL A 154 5.96 -30.43 -38.82
CA VAL A 154 6.04 -29.66 -37.58
C VAL A 154 6.72 -28.31 -37.81
N ALA A 155 7.79 -28.26 -38.61
CA ALA A 155 8.46 -27.03 -38.99
C ALA A 155 7.58 -26.13 -39.88
N ALA A 156 6.82 -26.71 -40.83
CA ALA A 156 5.88 -25.98 -41.68
C ALA A 156 4.70 -25.39 -40.87
N ILE A 157 4.15 -26.14 -39.91
CA ILE A 157 3.15 -25.65 -38.95
C ILE A 157 3.70 -24.48 -38.12
N GLY A 158 4.90 -24.64 -37.55
CA GLY A 158 5.55 -23.58 -36.76
C GLY A 158 5.80 -22.32 -37.59
N GLY A 159 6.33 -22.48 -38.81
CA GLY A 159 6.54 -21.39 -39.76
C GLY A 159 5.25 -20.70 -40.17
N ALA A 160 4.16 -21.44 -40.40
CA ALA A 160 2.84 -20.89 -40.68
C ALA A 160 2.28 -20.08 -39.50
N GLY A 161 2.50 -20.54 -38.26
CA GLY A 161 2.13 -19.81 -37.04
C GLY A 161 2.92 -18.49 -36.88
N VAL A 162 4.22 -18.53 -37.14
CA VAL A 162 5.08 -17.32 -37.14
C VAL A 162 4.65 -16.35 -38.24
N ALA A 163 4.37 -16.82 -39.46
CA ALA A 163 3.91 -15.98 -40.56
C ALA A 163 2.55 -15.34 -40.29
N TRP A 164 1.60 -16.11 -39.71
CA TRP A 164 0.33 -15.56 -39.22
C TRP A 164 0.58 -14.45 -38.20
N PHE A 165 1.42 -14.70 -37.19
CA PHE A 165 1.68 -13.75 -36.11
C PHE A 165 2.34 -12.46 -36.62
N VAL A 166 3.38 -12.57 -37.46
CA VAL A 166 4.09 -11.42 -38.02
C VAL A 166 3.18 -10.54 -38.88
N VAL A 167 2.34 -11.14 -39.73
CA VAL A 167 1.37 -10.38 -40.55
C VAL A 167 0.27 -9.75 -39.67
N ASN A 168 -0.34 -10.53 -38.78
CA ASN A 168 -1.41 -10.07 -37.90
C ASN A 168 -0.93 -8.90 -37.01
N TYR A 169 0.17 -9.11 -36.29
CA TYR A 169 0.74 -8.12 -35.38
C TYR A 169 1.30 -6.90 -36.13
N GLY A 170 1.94 -7.11 -37.29
CA GLY A 170 2.45 -6.05 -38.15
C GLY A 170 1.34 -5.12 -38.67
N LEU A 171 0.23 -5.68 -39.14
CA LEU A 171 -0.91 -4.91 -39.64
C LEU A 171 -1.61 -4.11 -38.53
N VAL A 172 -1.86 -4.72 -37.36
CA VAL A 172 -2.39 -4.00 -36.18
C VAL A 172 -1.47 -2.84 -35.79
N THR A 173 -0.17 -3.12 -35.70
CA THR A 173 0.83 -2.15 -35.26
C THR A 173 1.00 -0.99 -36.25
N ALA A 174 0.91 -1.27 -37.56
CA ALA A 174 0.89 -0.23 -38.60
C ALA A 174 -0.37 0.65 -38.52
N ALA A 175 -1.56 0.06 -38.30
CA ALA A 175 -2.79 0.82 -38.09
C ALA A 175 -2.70 1.72 -36.84
N VAL A 176 -2.16 1.20 -35.73
CA VAL A 176 -1.91 1.94 -34.49
C VAL A 176 -0.92 3.09 -34.72
N ARG A 177 0.20 2.86 -35.43
CA ARG A 177 1.18 3.89 -35.81
C ARG A 177 0.53 5.03 -36.60
N LEU A 178 -0.21 4.71 -37.67
CA LEU A 178 -0.84 5.72 -38.53
C LEU A 178 -1.89 6.54 -37.76
N ARG A 179 -2.57 5.92 -36.79
CA ARG A 179 -3.56 6.58 -35.94
C ARG A 179 -2.97 7.50 -34.89
N PHE A 180 -1.98 7.03 -34.12
CA PHE A 180 -1.48 7.73 -32.93
C PHE A 180 -0.15 8.47 -33.13
N GLY A 181 0.55 8.29 -34.25
CA GLY A 181 1.83 8.95 -34.51
C GLY A 181 3.00 8.30 -33.75
N GLU A 182 4.08 9.06 -33.55
CA GLU A 182 5.41 8.50 -33.27
C GLU A 182 5.57 7.79 -31.91
N ARG A 183 4.72 8.10 -30.92
CA ARG A 183 4.74 7.49 -29.57
C ARG A 183 4.26 6.02 -29.53
N TRP A 184 4.15 5.34 -30.67
CA TRP A 184 3.68 3.95 -30.78
C TRP A 184 4.71 2.90 -30.36
N TRP A 185 6.00 3.14 -30.65
CA TRP A 185 7.06 2.11 -30.53
C TRP A 185 7.25 1.55 -29.10
N PRO A 186 7.30 2.36 -28.03
CA PRO A 186 7.41 1.85 -26.66
C PRO A 186 6.17 1.08 -26.18
N ASN A 187 5.03 1.24 -26.85
CA ASN A 187 3.80 0.52 -26.53
C ASN A 187 3.72 -0.82 -27.27
N ALA A 188 4.19 -0.88 -28.51
CA ALA A 188 4.33 -2.13 -29.25
C ALA A 188 5.26 -3.11 -28.52
N TRP A 189 6.50 -2.70 -28.22
CA TRP A 189 7.48 -3.57 -27.56
C TRP A 189 7.07 -4.05 -26.16
N ARG A 190 6.32 -3.24 -25.39
CA ARG A 190 5.73 -3.68 -24.11
C ARG A 190 4.55 -4.63 -24.26
N GLY A 191 3.83 -4.57 -25.39
CA GLY A 191 2.75 -5.50 -25.72
C GLY A 191 3.23 -6.85 -26.25
N LEU A 192 4.31 -6.85 -27.05
CA LEU A 192 4.79 -8.00 -27.83
C LEU A 192 4.91 -9.32 -27.03
N PRO A 193 5.51 -9.38 -25.82
CA PRO A 193 5.65 -10.65 -25.09
C PRO A 193 4.31 -11.27 -24.69
N PHE A 194 3.32 -10.43 -24.39
CA PHE A 194 1.97 -10.90 -24.04
C PHE A 194 1.22 -11.41 -25.28
N GLU A 195 1.24 -10.66 -26.39
CA GLU A 195 0.56 -11.09 -27.61
C GLU A 195 1.19 -12.37 -28.20
N LEU A 196 2.52 -12.50 -28.11
CA LEU A 196 3.24 -13.70 -28.50
C LEU A 196 2.86 -14.90 -27.63
N LEU A 197 2.75 -14.72 -26.30
CA LEU A 197 2.33 -15.78 -25.39
C LEU A 197 0.86 -16.17 -25.62
N SER A 198 -0.06 -15.20 -25.59
CA SER A 198 -1.50 -15.45 -25.68
C SER A 198 -1.91 -16.04 -27.04
N THR A 199 -1.43 -15.44 -28.13
CA THR A 199 -1.84 -15.85 -29.48
C THR A 199 -0.98 -16.99 -30.00
N GLY A 200 0.31 -17.04 -29.63
CA GLY A 200 1.18 -18.18 -29.95
C GLY A 200 0.69 -19.48 -29.33
N SER A 201 0.26 -19.47 -28.06
CA SER A 201 -0.35 -20.65 -27.42
C SER A 201 -1.64 -21.11 -28.11
N LEU A 202 -2.46 -20.18 -28.61
CA LEU A 202 -3.68 -20.53 -29.38
C LEU A 202 -3.33 -21.13 -30.75
N LEU A 203 -2.35 -20.60 -31.47
CA LEU A 203 -1.91 -21.16 -32.76
C LEU A 203 -1.26 -22.55 -32.59
N LEU A 204 -0.51 -22.77 -31.50
CA LEU A 204 0.11 -24.06 -31.19
C LEU A 204 -0.89 -25.13 -30.69
N LEU A 205 -2.10 -24.74 -30.29
CA LEU A 205 -3.19 -25.65 -29.93
C LEU A 205 -3.95 -26.18 -31.15
N ALA A 206 -3.91 -25.46 -32.28
CA ALA A 206 -4.61 -25.80 -33.50
C ALA A 206 -4.24 -27.17 -34.12
N PRO A 207 -2.96 -27.63 -34.14
CA PRO A 207 -2.62 -28.98 -34.62
C PRO A 207 -3.25 -30.09 -33.78
N ILE A 208 -3.43 -29.86 -32.47
CA ILE A 208 -4.09 -30.79 -31.54
C ILE A 208 -5.60 -30.84 -31.83
N LEU A 209 -6.20 -29.71 -32.21
CA LEU A 209 -7.57 -29.68 -32.70
C LEU A 209 -7.75 -30.42 -34.03
N VAL A 210 -6.79 -30.34 -34.97
CA VAL A 210 -6.85 -31.08 -36.24
C VAL A 210 -6.74 -32.59 -36.03
N THR A 211 -5.84 -33.06 -35.15
CA THR A 211 -5.74 -34.50 -34.84
C THR A 211 -6.98 -34.99 -34.09
N ALA A 212 -7.49 -34.22 -33.11
CA ALA A 212 -8.74 -34.54 -32.42
C ALA A 212 -9.94 -34.61 -33.39
N ALA A 213 -10.09 -33.62 -34.28
CA ALA A 213 -11.15 -33.55 -35.28
C ALA A 213 -11.15 -34.73 -36.26
N ARG A 214 -9.98 -35.28 -36.56
CA ARG A 214 -9.80 -36.46 -37.42
C ARG A 214 -10.09 -37.78 -36.69
N ALA A 215 -9.83 -37.85 -35.39
CA ALA A 215 -10.18 -39.00 -34.56
C ALA A 215 -11.69 -39.05 -34.25
N SER A 216 -12.30 -37.92 -33.85
CA SER A 216 -13.75 -37.75 -33.72
C SER A 216 -14.14 -36.28 -33.53
N ALA A 217 -15.19 -35.83 -34.22
CA ALA A 217 -15.81 -34.53 -33.99
C ALA A 217 -16.21 -34.29 -32.52
N ALA A 218 -16.54 -35.36 -31.77
CA ALA A 218 -16.91 -35.27 -30.36
C ALA A 218 -15.75 -34.89 -29.41
N LEU A 219 -14.49 -34.98 -29.87
CA LEU A 219 -13.33 -34.55 -29.09
C LEU A 219 -13.08 -33.03 -29.20
N VAL A 220 -13.55 -32.39 -30.27
CA VAL A 220 -13.33 -30.96 -30.53
C VAL A 220 -13.84 -30.06 -29.38
N PRO A 221 -15.05 -30.26 -28.81
CA PRO A 221 -15.54 -29.42 -27.71
C PRO A 221 -14.74 -29.55 -26.40
N LEU A 222 -13.92 -30.60 -26.22
CA LEU A 222 -13.12 -30.77 -25.00
C LEU A 222 -12.11 -29.63 -24.82
N VAL A 223 -11.70 -28.94 -25.89
CA VAL A 223 -10.85 -27.74 -25.84
C VAL A 223 -11.46 -26.59 -25.03
N LEU A 224 -12.78 -26.58 -24.85
CA LEU A 224 -13.46 -25.58 -24.03
C LEU A 224 -13.06 -25.68 -22.54
N VAL A 225 -12.69 -26.87 -22.05
CA VAL A 225 -12.30 -27.07 -20.66
C VAL A 225 -10.98 -26.33 -20.31
N PRO A 226 -9.84 -26.55 -21.01
CA PRO A 226 -8.62 -25.77 -20.76
C PRO A 226 -8.77 -24.29 -21.12
N LEU A 227 -9.52 -23.94 -22.18
CA LEU A 227 -9.78 -22.52 -22.50
C LEU A 227 -10.58 -21.83 -21.38
N PHE A 228 -11.58 -22.50 -20.80
CA PHE A 228 -12.33 -21.99 -19.66
C PHE A 228 -11.49 -21.95 -18.38
N ALA A 229 -10.60 -22.93 -18.15
CA ALA A 229 -9.67 -22.92 -17.02
C ALA A 229 -8.72 -21.71 -17.09
N VAL A 230 -8.09 -21.47 -18.24
CA VAL A 230 -7.23 -20.28 -18.47
C VAL A 230 -8.02 -18.98 -18.30
N TYR A 231 -9.24 -18.90 -18.85
CA TYR A 231 -10.14 -17.76 -18.66
C TYR A 231 -10.49 -17.52 -17.17
N ARG A 232 -10.80 -18.58 -16.42
CA ARG A 232 -11.12 -18.50 -14.98
C ARG A 232 -9.91 -18.09 -14.15
N MET A 233 -8.73 -18.68 -14.40
CA MET A 233 -7.50 -18.29 -13.70
C MET A 233 -7.15 -16.83 -13.94
N ALA A 234 -7.14 -16.39 -15.21
CA ALA A 234 -6.83 -15.01 -15.57
C ALA A 234 -7.85 -13.99 -14.99
N ARG A 235 -9.11 -14.39 -14.78
CA ARG A 235 -10.13 -13.57 -14.11
C ARG A 235 -9.91 -13.53 -12.59
N LEU A 236 -9.62 -14.68 -11.97
CA LEU A 236 -9.36 -14.79 -10.52
C LEU A 236 -8.13 -14.01 -10.07
N THR A 237 -7.02 -14.04 -10.84
CA THR A 237 -5.83 -13.22 -10.56
C THR A 237 -6.16 -11.73 -10.48
N VAL A 238 -7.16 -11.27 -11.24
CA VAL A 238 -7.56 -9.86 -11.26
C VAL A 238 -8.51 -9.54 -10.13
N GLU A 239 -9.49 -10.41 -9.85
CA GLU A 239 -10.37 -10.26 -8.69
C GLU A 239 -9.52 -10.17 -7.40
N GLN A 240 -8.45 -10.97 -7.30
CA GLN A 240 -7.41 -10.83 -6.26
C GLN A 240 -6.63 -9.50 -6.33
N HIS A 241 -6.23 -9.02 -7.50
CA HIS A 241 -5.55 -7.72 -7.63
C HIS A 241 -6.43 -6.50 -7.32
N GLN A 242 -7.75 -6.60 -7.54
CA GLN A 242 -8.72 -5.56 -7.19
C GLN A 242 -8.98 -5.54 -5.68
N LEU A 243 -9.16 -6.71 -5.05
CA LEU A 243 -9.23 -6.81 -3.59
C LEU A 243 -7.93 -6.29 -2.93
N ALA A 244 -6.76 -6.61 -3.50
CA ALA A 244 -5.47 -6.08 -3.07
C ALA A 244 -5.19 -4.59 -3.47
N ALA A 245 -6.22 -3.86 -3.90
CA ALA A 245 -6.20 -2.43 -4.16
C ALA A 245 -7.15 -1.63 -3.24
N LEU A 246 -7.94 -2.32 -2.39
CA LEU A 246 -8.81 -1.70 -1.39
C LEU A 246 -8.27 -1.95 0.03
N ASP A 247 -8.75 -1.16 0.99
CA ASP A 247 -8.68 -1.41 2.42
C ASP A 247 -9.87 -2.32 2.82
N PRO A 248 -9.66 -3.44 3.54
CA PRO A 248 -10.71 -4.41 3.83
C PRO A 248 -11.68 -3.98 4.93
N LEU A 249 -11.34 -2.99 5.77
CA LEU A 249 -12.26 -2.42 6.75
C LEU A 249 -13.21 -1.42 6.09
N THR A 250 -12.65 -0.41 5.43
CA THR A 250 -13.42 0.75 4.95
C THR A 250 -13.92 0.60 3.51
N GLY A 251 -13.39 -0.37 2.76
CA GLY A 251 -13.67 -0.54 1.33
C GLY A 251 -13.03 0.53 0.43
N LEU A 252 -12.34 1.52 0.99
CA LEU A 252 -11.68 2.59 0.26
C LEU A 252 -10.48 2.08 -0.55
N PRO A 253 -10.06 2.78 -1.63
CA PRO A 253 -8.75 2.61 -2.22
C PRO A 253 -7.62 2.64 -1.18
N ASN A 254 -6.69 1.69 -1.23
CA ASN A 254 -5.55 1.65 -0.32
C ASN A 254 -4.33 2.44 -0.86
N ARG A 255 -3.28 2.61 -0.04
CA ARG A 255 -2.02 3.30 -0.40
C ARG A 255 -1.41 2.90 -1.76
N LYS A 256 -1.61 1.65 -2.21
CA LYS A 256 -1.13 1.15 -3.52
C LYS A 256 -2.03 1.59 -4.69
N ALA A 257 -3.34 1.69 -4.47
CA ALA A 257 -4.26 2.27 -5.45
C ALA A 257 -4.04 3.79 -5.60
N LEU A 258 -3.84 4.49 -4.48
CA LEU A 258 -3.47 5.91 -4.45
C LEU A 258 -2.19 6.18 -5.27
N LEU A 259 -1.13 5.41 -5.01
CA LEU A 259 0.12 5.46 -5.79
C LEU A 259 -0.12 5.27 -7.29
N ALA A 260 -1.03 4.37 -7.69
CA ALA A 260 -1.33 4.11 -9.09
C ALA A 260 -2.06 5.30 -9.76
N GLU A 261 -3.07 5.88 -9.10
CA GLU A 261 -3.83 7.00 -9.67
C GLU A 261 -3.01 8.29 -9.72
N VAL A 262 -2.22 8.62 -8.69
CA VAL A 262 -1.35 9.81 -8.72
C VAL A 262 -0.35 9.74 -9.87
N ASN A 263 0.31 8.59 -10.08
CA ASN A 263 1.23 8.41 -11.21
C ASN A 263 0.53 8.54 -12.58
N GLU A 264 -0.67 8.00 -12.72
CA GLU A 264 -1.47 8.12 -13.95
C GLU A 264 -1.98 9.56 -14.16
N GLN A 265 -2.34 10.30 -13.13
CA GLN A 265 -2.73 11.72 -13.23
C GLN A 265 -1.54 12.62 -13.56
N VAL A 266 -0.37 12.40 -12.96
CA VAL A 266 0.89 13.07 -13.35
C VAL A 266 1.22 12.78 -14.82
N HIS A 267 1.06 11.53 -15.28
CA HIS A 267 1.25 11.19 -16.68
C HIS A 267 0.24 11.88 -17.62
N ARG A 268 -1.03 11.94 -17.22
CA ARG A 268 -2.09 12.69 -17.93
C ARG A 268 -1.78 14.20 -17.97
N HIS A 269 -1.22 14.77 -16.90
CA HIS A 269 -0.82 16.17 -16.86
C HIS A 269 0.32 16.46 -17.85
N ALA A 270 1.40 15.68 -17.81
CA ALA A 270 2.50 15.81 -18.78
C ALA A 270 2.00 15.66 -20.24
N GLU A 271 1.01 14.78 -20.49
CA GLU A 271 0.36 14.69 -21.79
C GLU A 271 -0.53 15.89 -22.15
N ARG A 272 -1.12 16.62 -21.18
CA ARG A 272 -1.92 17.84 -21.41
C ARG A 272 -1.02 19.04 -21.69
N ALA A 273 0.01 19.26 -20.86
CA ALA A 273 1.00 20.32 -21.04
C ALA A 273 1.70 20.23 -22.41
N ALA A 274 2.10 19.01 -22.82
CA ALA A 274 2.67 18.74 -24.14
C ALA A 274 1.71 18.94 -25.34
N ARG A 275 0.46 19.39 -25.11
CA ARG A 275 -0.52 19.78 -26.13
C ARG A 275 -0.88 21.27 -26.08
N GLY A 276 -0.30 22.05 -25.19
CA GLY A 276 -0.65 23.47 -24.99
C GLY A 276 -2.04 23.66 -24.36
N ALA A 277 -2.51 22.70 -23.56
CA ALA A 277 -3.65 22.91 -22.67
C ALA A 277 -3.27 23.86 -21.52
N PRO A 278 -4.22 24.58 -20.89
CA PRO A 278 -3.95 25.33 -19.67
C PRO A 278 -3.42 24.40 -18.57
N GLU A 279 -2.57 24.96 -17.70
CA GLU A 279 -2.06 24.28 -16.52
C GLU A 279 -3.21 23.98 -15.54
N ALA A 280 -3.19 22.78 -14.97
CA ALA A 280 -4.30 22.25 -14.19
C ALA A 280 -3.74 21.41 -13.05
N HIS A 281 -3.60 22.03 -11.88
CA HIS A 281 -2.90 21.49 -10.73
C HIS A 281 -3.60 20.23 -10.19
N LEU A 282 -2.81 19.42 -9.50
CA LEU A 282 -3.23 18.19 -8.84
C LEU A 282 -2.86 18.35 -7.36
N ALA A 283 -3.83 18.30 -6.46
CA ALA A 283 -3.55 18.36 -5.03
C ALA A 283 -3.59 16.96 -4.41
N LEU A 284 -2.61 16.68 -3.56
CA LEU A 284 -2.61 15.56 -2.61
C LEU A 284 -2.86 16.15 -1.22
N LEU A 285 -4.00 15.84 -0.65
CA LEU A 285 -4.34 16.11 0.74
C LEU A 285 -4.02 14.84 1.53
N LEU A 286 -3.21 14.95 2.57
CA LEU A 286 -3.02 13.94 3.60
C LEU A 286 -3.83 14.35 4.83
N ILE A 287 -4.52 13.40 5.47
CA ILE A 287 -5.45 13.62 6.58
C ILE A 287 -5.13 12.61 7.68
N ASP A 288 -5.10 13.07 8.93
CA ASP A 288 -4.88 12.25 10.12
C ASP A 288 -5.89 12.70 11.20
N LEU A 289 -6.54 11.74 11.86
CA LEU A 289 -7.66 11.97 12.77
C LEU A 289 -7.18 12.38 14.18
N ASP A 290 -7.51 13.61 14.57
CA ASP A 290 -7.03 14.17 15.83
C ASP A 290 -7.57 13.37 17.02
N ARG A 291 -6.64 12.87 17.84
CA ARG A 291 -6.91 12.09 19.07
C ARG A 291 -7.57 10.73 18.83
N PHE A 292 -7.55 10.17 17.61
CA PHE A 292 -8.09 8.83 17.35
C PHE A 292 -7.54 7.76 18.29
N LYS A 293 -6.23 7.79 18.61
CA LYS A 293 -5.65 6.91 19.64
C LYS A 293 -6.38 6.99 20.99
N ASN A 294 -6.78 8.19 21.44
CA ASN A 294 -7.50 8.36 22.71
C ASN A 294 -8.91 7.73 22.67
N VAL A 295 -9.51 7.55 21.49
CA VAL A 295 -10.76 6.81 21.32
C VAL A 295 -10.49 5.32 21.55
N ASN A 296 -9.48 4.75 20.90
CA ASN A 296 -9.13 3.34 21.03
C ASN A 296 -8.65 2.98 22.46
N ASP A 297 -7.83 3.84 23.06
CA ASP A 297 -7.30 3.74 24.43
C ASP A 297 -8.38 3.83 25.54
N ALA A 298 -9.61 4.24 25.20
CA ALA A 298 -10.72 4.45 26.12
C ALA A 298 -11.97 3.62 25.81
N LEU A 299 -12.20 3.24 24.54
CA LEU A 299 -13.42 2.58 24.04
C LEU A 299 -13.13 1.31 23.20
N GLY A 300 -11.86 0.94 23.00
CA GLY A 300 -11.46 -0.26 22.25
C GLY A 300 -11.43 -0.09 20.72
N HIS A 301 -10.69 -0.97 20.04
CA HIS A 301 -10.56 -0.90 18.57
C HIS A 301 -11.89 -1.16 17.85
N ALA A 302 -12.80 -1.97 18.38
CA ALA A 302 -14.12 -2.19 17.77
C ALA A 302 -15.01 -0.92 17.71
N VAL A 303 -14.76 0.10 18.55
CA VAL A 303 -15.36 1.44 18.42
C VAL A 303 -14.56 2.28 17.41
N GLY A 304 -13.23 2.22 17.45
CA GLY A 304 -12.33 2.88 16.50
C GLY A 304 -12.59 2.48 15.04
N ASP A 305 -12.77 1.18 14.76
CA ASP A 305 -13.05 0.65 13.42
C ASP A 305 -14.41 1.09 12.90
N ARG A 306 -15.44 1.14 13.75
CA ARG A 306 -16.76 1.69 13.39
C ARG A 306 -16.70 3.18 13.11
N LEU A 307 -15.91 3.93 13.89
CA LEU A 307 -15.61 5.35 13.65
C LEU A 307 -14.86 5.56 12.31
N LEU A 308 -13.87 4.73 12.00
CA LEU A 308 -13.13 4.78 10.72
C LEU A 308 -14.04 4.48 9.52
N VAL A 309 -15.01 3.57 9.65
CA VAL A 309 -16.01 3.28 8.60
C VAL A 309 -16.95 4.47 8.39
N GLU A 310 -17.46 5.09 9.46
CA GLU A 310 -18.29 6.31 9.38
C GLU A 310 -17.52 7.47 8.73
N VAL A 311 -16.30 7.75 9.19
CA VAL A 311 -15.40 8.76 8.60
C VAL A 311 -15.17 8.47 7.11
N SER A 312 -14.97 7.21 6.73
CA SER A 312 -14.79 6.82 5.33
C SER A 312 -16.02 7.10 4.47
N GLY A 313 -17.23 6.88 5.00
CA GLY A 313 -18.48 7.25 4.35
C GLY A 313 -18.56 8.76 4.11
N ARG A 314 -18.36 9.55 5.17
CA ARG A 314 -18.38 11.02 5.12
C ARG A 314 -17.37 11.62 4.15
N LEU A 315 -16.13 11.12 4.14
CA LEU A 315 -15.11 11.54 3.18
C LEU A 315 -15.49 11.16 1.74
N THR A 316 -16.17 10.02 1.53
CA THR A 316 -16.65 9.59 0.21
C THR A 316 -17.79 10.47 -0.29
N ASP A 317 -18.73 10.87 0.58
CA ASP A 317 -19.86 11.74 0.20
C ASP A 317 -19.42 13.19 -0.13
N VAL A 318 -18.27 13.64 0.40
CA VAL A 318 -17.66 14.94 0.10
C VAL A 318 -16.81 14.92 -1.18
N VAL A 319 -16.21 13.77 -1.55
CA VAL A 319 -15.31 13.65 -2.71
C VAL A 319 -16.08 13.29 -3.98
N ALA A 320 -16.32 14.29 -4.83
CA ALA A 320 -16.99 14.11 -6.12
C ALA A 320 -16.07 13.49 -7.19
N PRO A 321 -16.52 12.47 -7.96
CA PRO A 321 -15.78 11.97 -9.12
C PRO A 321 -15.51 13.11 -10.13
N PRO A 322 -14.28 13.24 -10.68
CA PRO A 322 -13.26 12.20 -10.84
C PRO A 322 -12.22 12.08 -9.70
N ASP A 323 -12.38 12.80 -8.60
CA ASP A 323 -11.41 12.84 -7.51
C ASP A 323 -11.46 11.54 -6.65
N LEU A 324 -10.39 11.28 -5.89
CA LEU A 324 -10.18 9.99 -5.21
C LEU A 324 -9.94 10.18 -3.71
N VAL A 325 -10.74 9.54 -2.87
CA VAL A 325 -10.43 9.29 -1.45
C VAL A 325 -9.73 7.93 -1.28
N ALA A 326 -8.80 7.81 -0.34
CA ALA A 326 -8.06 6.60 -0.02
C ALA A 326 -7.76 6.51 1.49
N ARG A 327 -7.54 5.30 2.00
CA ARG A 327 -6.97 5.06 3.35
C ARG A 327 -5.55 4.52 3.22
N LEU A 328 -4.62 5.02 4.05
CA LEU A 328 -3.22 4.58 4.01
C LEU A 328 -2.93 3.46 5.03
N GLY A 329 -3.54 3.56 6.20
CA GLY A 329 -3.44 2.64 7.34
C GLY A 329 -3.76 3.39 8.64
N GLY A 330 -4.22 2.72 9.69
CA GLY A 330 -4.60 3.38 10.94
C GLY A 330 -5.66 4.48 10.73
N ASP A 331 -5.36 5.66 11.25
CA ASP A 331 -6.09 6.93 11.12
C ASP A 331 -5.70 7.78 9.89
N GLU A 332 -4.71 7.37 9.09
CA GLU A 332 -4.28 8.11 7.89
C GLU A 332 -5.23 7.90 6.70
N PHE A 333 -5.78 9.00 6.18
CA PHE A 333 -6.52 9.09 4.93
C PHE A 333 -5.82 10.02 3.94
N ALA A 334 -6.14 9.91 2.65
CA ALA A 334 -5.64 10.81 1.61
C ALA A 334 -6.73 11.12 0.58
N ILE A 335 -6.72 12.34 0.04
CA ILE A 335 -7.59 12.75 -1.06
C ILE A 335 -6.74 13.30 -2.21
N VAL A 336 -7.07 12.91 -3.43
CA VAL A 336 -6.45 13.41 -4.67
C VAL A 336 -7.47 14.25 -5.43
N MET A 337 -7.23 15.56 -5.48
CA MET A 337 -8.06 16.50 -6.25
C MET A 337 -7.44 16.77 -7.62
N THR A 338 -8.25 16.71 -8.69
CA THR A 338 -7.76 16.71 -10.07
C THR A 338 -8.32 17.86 -10.89
N GLY A 339 -7.46 18.54 -11.65
CA GLY A 339 -7.88 19.59 -12.60
C GLY A 339 -8.11 20.96 -11.98
N LEU A 340 -7.44 21.25 -10.85
CA LEU A 340 -7.54 22.51 -10.13
C LEU A 340 -6.99 23.68 -10.96
N THR A 341 -7.68 24.81 -10.99
CA THR A 341 -7.18 26.04 -11.63
C THR A 341 -6.40 26.93 -10.67
N GLU A 342 -6.68 26.86 -9.36
CA GLU A 342 -6.09 27.74 -8.35
C GLU A 342 -5.80 27.01 -7.02
N VAL A 343 -4.70 27.36 -6.36
CA VAL A 343 -4.28 26.84 -5.04
C VAL A 343 -5.40 26.94 -3.99
N GLY A 344 -6.15 28.04 -4.01
CA GLY A 344 -7.23 28.30 -3.05
C GLY A 344 -8.36 27.26 -3.09
N GLN A 345 -8.55 26.55 -4.20
CA GLN A 345 -9.56 25.50 -4.33
C GLN A 345 -9.24 24.30 -3.43
N ALA A 346 -7.97 23.89 -3.35
CA ALA A 346 -7.54 22.79 -2.49
C ALA A 346 -7.68 23.15 -1.00
N ARG A 347 -7.32 24.39 -0.61
CA ARG A 347 -7.52 24.86 0.78
C ARG A 347 -9.00 24.94 1.14
N ALA A 348 -9.83 25.56 0.30
CA ALA A 348 -11.27 25.68 0.55
C ALA A 348 -11.99 24.31 0.66
N PHE A 349 -11.53 23.31 -0.11
CA PHE A 349 -12.02 21.94 -0.01
C PHE A 349 -11.55 21.24 1.28
N ALA A 350 -10.27 21.39 1.68
CA ALA A 350 -9.81 20.89 2.97
C ALA A 350 -10.57 21.54 4.14
N ASP A 351 -10.82 22.85 4.09
CA ASP A 351 -11.67 23.55 5.07
C ASP A 351 -13.13 23.06 5.05
N GLN A 352 -13.60 22.39 3.98
CA GLN A 352 -14.90 21.69 3.96
C GLN A 352 -14.79 20.30 4.60
N VAL A 353 -13.73 19.54 4.28
CA VAL A 353 -13.46 18.22 4.88
C VAL A 353 -13.36 18.29 6.40
N VAL A 354 -12.60 19.26 6.94
CA VAL A 354 -12.50 19.49 8.40
C VAL A 354 -13.88 19.69 9.04
N ARG A 355 -14.77 20.47 8.40
CA ARG A 355 -16.12 20.73 8.93
C ARG A 355 -16.99 19.47 8.97
N VAL A 356 -16.80 18.53 8.05
CA VAL A 356 -17.55 17.26 7.99
C VAL A 356 -16.95 16.19 8.92
N LEU A 357 -15.64 16.22 9.17
CA LEU A 357 -15.01 15.41 10.22
C LEU A 357 -15.47 15.87 11.61
N ALA A 358 -15.53 17.18 11.85
CA ALA A 358 -15.94 17.79 13.11
C ALA A 358 -17.45 17.69 13.45
N GLU A 359 -18.28 17.06 12.61
CA GLU A 359 -19.64 16.70 12.99
C GLU A 359 -19.60 15.50 13.96
N PRO A 360 -20.34 15.49 15.09
CA PRO A 360 -20.28 14.38 16.04
C PRO A 360 -20.63 13.02 15.40
N VAL A 361 -19.91 11.97 15.77
CA VAL A 361 -20.16 10.59 15.33
C VAL A 361 -21.01 9.87 16.39
N PRO A 362 -22.27 9.46 16.10
CA PRO A 362 -23.13 8.81 17.07
C PRO A 362 -22.83 7.30 17.15
N LEU A 363 -21.99 6.88 18.10
CA LEU A 363 -21.67 5.47 18.36
C LEU A 363 -22.14 5.05 19.76
N ASP A 364 -22.91 3.96 19.80
CA ASP A 364 -23.46 3.33 21.02
C ASP A 364 -24.21 4.30 21.98
N GLY A 365 -24.73 5.40 21.45
CA GLY A 365 -25.45 6.45 22.19
C GLY A 365 -24.57 7.59 22.70
N LEU A 366 -23.26 7.54 22.48
CA LEU A 366 -22.32 8.62 22.75
C LEU A 366 -22.01 9.42 21.46
N PRO A 367 -22.05 10.77 21.50
CA PRO A 367 -21.45 11.58 20.44
C PRO A 367 -19.92 11.58 20.61
N LEU A 368 -19.19 11.11 19.60
CA LEU A 368 -17.74 11.17 19.54
C LEU A 368 -17.32 12.33 18.62
N ASP A 369 -16.67 13.34 19.18
CA ASP A 369 -16.11 14.47 18.44
C ASP A 369 -14.68 14.14 18.00
N VAL A 370 -14.43 14.08 16.70
CA VAL A 370 -13.14 13.67 16.13
C VAL A 370 -12.65 14.72 15.13
N GLY A 371 -11.47 15.29 15.40
CA GLY A 371 -10.86 16.28 14.52
C GLY A 371 -10.16 15.64 13.33
N GLY A 372 -9.66 16.47 12.42
CA GLY A 372 -8.78 16.04 11.34
C GLY A 372 -7.78 17.14 11.01
N SER A 373 -6.51 16.80 11.09
CA SER A 373 -5.41 17.65 10.64
C SER A 373 -5.06 17.32 9.19
N ILE A 374 -5.01 18.32 8.31
CA ILE A 374 -4.85 18.13 6.86
C ILE A 374 -3.61 18.83 6.32
N GLY A 375 -2.74 18.11 5.61
CA GLY A 375 -1.60 18.66 4.89
C GLY A 375 -1.78 18.62 3.37
N ILE A 376 -1.55 19.74 2.68
CA ILE A 376 -1.76 19.86 1.22
C ILE A 376 -0.46 20.02 0.46
N ALA A 377 -0.13 19.06 -0.42
CA ALA A 377 0.89 19.20 -1.45
C ALA A 377 0.26 19.38 -2.83
N LEU A 378 0.93 20.14 -3.70
CA LEU A 378 0.47 20.46 -5.06
C LEU A 378 1.47 19.96 -6.09
N TYR A 379 0.99 19.41 -7.19
CA TYR A 379 1.79 19.17 -8.39
C TYR A 379 1.46 20.26 -9.44
N PRO A 380 2.46 20.85 -10.12
CA PRO A 380 3.89 20.50 -10.04
C PRO A 380 4.67 21.16 -8.89
N ASP A 381 4.14 22.23 -8.28
CA ASP A 381 4.92 23.19 -7.48
C ASP A 381 5.61 22.59 -6.25
N HIS A 382 4.95 21.63 -5.60
CA HIS A 382 5.43 20.93 -4.40
C HIS A 382 5.90 19.51 -4.75
N GLY A 383 6.25 19.21 -6.00
CA GLY A 383 6.93 17.98 -6.39
C GLY A 383 6.45 17.37 -7.71
N GLU A 384 7.38 16.77 -8.44
CA GLU A 384 7.10 16.11 -9.73
C GLU A 384 6.65 14.64 -9.61
N ASP A 385 6.77 14.04 -8.42
CA ASP A 385 6.53 12.62 -8.17
C ASP A 385 5.78 12.34 -6.85
N PHE A 386 5.16 11.16 -6.76
CA PHE A 386 4.35 10.75 -5.61
C PHE A 386 5.10 10.76 -4.27
N ALA A 387 6.37 10.37 -4.21
CA ALA A 387 7.11 10.31 -2.95
C ALA A 387 7.48 11.71 -2.46
N THR A 388 7.82 12.63 -3.37
CA THR A 388 8.04 14.05 -3.03
C THR A 388 6.74 14.72 -2.58
N LEU A 389 5.63 14.53 -3.31
CA LEU A 389 4.32 15.07 -2.94
C LEU A 389 3.83 14.53 -1.58
N MET A 390 3.96 13.22 -1.34
CA MET A 390 3.57 12.60 -0.08
C MET A 390 4.39 13.14 1.09
N ARG A 391 5.71 13.31 0.94
CA ARG A 391 6.57 13.92 1.98
C ARG A 391 6.17 15.37 2.29
N HIS A 392 5.82 16.16 1.28
CA HIS A 392 5.42 17.54 1.50
C HIS A 392 4.02 17.66 2.11
N ALA A 393 3.10 16.74 1.79
CA ALA A 393 1.80 16.66 2.45
C ALA A 393 1.95 16.25 3.93
N ASP A 394 2.82 15.28 4.24
CA ASP A 394 3.20 14.89 5.61
C ASP A 394 3.77 16.07 6.42
N VAL A 395 4.75 16.80 5.88
CA VAL A 395 5.29 18.02 6.52
C VAL A 395 4.20 19.06 6.77
N ALA A 396 3.29 19.30 5.83
CA ALA A 396 2.18 20.23 6.01
C ALA A 396 1.17 19.74 7.08
N MET A 397 0.88 18.44 7.13
CA MET A 397 -0.04 17.85 8.11
C MET A 397 0.52 17.96 9.53
N TYR A 398 1.83 17.70 9.68
CA TYR A 398 2.58 17.90 10.90
C TYR A 398 2.54 19.38 11.36
N ASP A 399 2.68 20.32 10.42
CA ASP A 399 2.60 21.77 10.66
C ASP A 399 1.22 22.22 11.17
N ALA A 400 0.14 21.67 10.61
CA ALA A 400 -1.22 21.91 11.09
C ALA A 400 -1.36 21.48 12.56
N LYS A 401 -1.04 20.21 12.85
CA LYS A 401 -1.04 19.64 14.22
C LYS A 401 -0.28 20.49 15.24
N HIS A 402 0.90 21.00 14.87
CA HIS A 402 1.74 21.77 15.80
C HIS A 402 1.25 23.19 16.04
N ARG A 403 0.58 23.81 15.06
CA ARG A 403 0.07 25.18 15.18
C ARG A 403 -1.35 25.25 15.77
N ASN A 404 -1.97 24.11 16.07
CA ASN A 404 -3.42 23.99 16.29
C ASN A 404 -4.25 24.58 15.12
N ASP A 405 -3.72 24.50 13.89
CA ASP A 405 -4.51 24.69 12.67
C ASP A 405 -5.03 23.31 12.23
N THR A 406 -6.18 23.29 11.57
CA THR A 406 -6.80 22.05 11.05
C THR A 406 -6.35 21.75 9.63
N VAL A 407 -5.79 22.73 8.91
CA VAL A 407 -5.25 22.54 7.56
C VAL A 407 -3.99 23.39 7.37
N ALA A 408 -2.96 22.85 6.72
CA ALA A 408 -1.88 23.66 6.18
C ALA A 408 -1.57 23.27 4.72
N VAL A 409 -1.16 24.27 3.93
CA VAL A 409 -0.60 24.07 2.60
C VAL A 409 0.92 24.05 2.74
N TYR A 410 1.59 23.07 2.13
CA TYR A 410 3.05 23.01 2.15
C TYR A 410 3.67 24.29 1.59
N THR A 411 4.71 24.79 2.24
CA THR A 411 5.56 25.88 1.75
C THR A 411 7.02 25.54 2.02
N ALA A 412 7.96 26.12 1.28
CA ALA A 412 9.39 26.02 1.61
C ALA A 412 9.75 26.65 2.98
N GLU A 413 8.83 27.45 3.54
CA GLU A 413 8.91 28.00 4.90
C GLU A 413 8.28 27.05 5.96
N SER A 414 7.45 26.08 5.57
CA SER A 414 6.98 25.00 6.46
C SER A 414 8.10 24.01 6.78
N ASP A 415 9.06 23.81 5.85
CA ASP A 415 10.34 23.17 6.18
C ASP A 415 11.08 23.91 7.33
N HIS A 416 10.77 25.18 7.64
CA HIS A 416 11.30 25.92 8.80
C HIS A 416 10.45 25.79 10.08
N ASN A 417 9.31 25.11 10.08
CA ASN A 417 8.74 24.57 11.32
C ASN A 417 9.66 23.47 11.91
N SER A 418 10.61 22.97 11.11
CA SER A 418 11.80 22.31 11.62
C SER A 418 12.58 23.15 12.63
N ALA A 419 12.38 24.47 12.78
CA ALA A 419 13.07 25.25 13.82
C ALA A 419 12.70 24.77 15.24
N GLU A 420 11.43 24.48 15.51
CA GLU A 420 11.03 23.91 16.81
C GLU A 420 11.45 22.44 16.91
N ARG A 421 11.31 21.65 15.83
CA ARG A 421 11.76 20.25 15.79
C ARG A 421 13.28 20.11 15.97
N LEU A 422 14.06 21.02 15.40
CA LEU A 422 15.52 21.13 15.55
C LEU A 422 15.89 21.69 16.92
N GLY A 423 15.08 22.59 17.50
CA GLY A 423 15.20 23.00 18.89
C GLY A 423 15.01 21.81 19.83
N LEU A 424 13.94 21.04 19.67
CA LEU A 424 13.66 19.84 20.43
C LEU A 424 14.75 18.76 20.23
N LEU A 425 15.24 18.57 19.00
CA LEU A 425 16.38 17.68 18.71
C LEU A 425 17.71 18.20 19.30
N ALA A 426 17.93 19.51 19.36
CA ALA A 426 19.13 20.11 19.92
C ALA A 426 19.13 20.10 21.46
N ASP A 427 17.98 20.33 22.08
CA ASP A 427 17.78 20.21 23.53
C ASP A 427 17.86 18.71 23.94
N LEU A 428 17.17 17.81 23.23
CA LEU A 428 17.30 16.34 23.41
C LEU A 428 18.75 15.88 23.27
N ARG A 429 19.44 16.30 22.20
CA ARG A 429 20.86 16.01 21.99
C ARG A 429 21.71 16.57 23.13
N ARG A 430 21.40 17.76 23.65
CA ARG A 430 22.12 18.36 24.79
C ARG A 430 21.94 17.54 26.06
N VAL A 431 20.74 17.02 26.35
CA VAL A 431 20.54 16.08 27.49
C VAL A 431 21.36 14.81 27.29
N LEU A 432 21.32 14.21 26.10
CA LEU A 432 22.02 12.97 25.79
C LEU A 432 23.55 13.13 25.85
N GLU A 433 24.09 14.27 25.42
CA GLU A 433 25.52 14.58 25.51
C GLU A 433 25.94 14.97 26.94
N LEU A 434 25.19 15.80 27.66
CA LEU A 434 25.47 16.17 29.07
C LEU A 434 25.35 14.97 30.02
N GLY A 435 24.32 14.14 29.86
CA GLY A 435 24.16 12.93 30.68
C GLY A 435 25.31 11.95 30.52
N SER A 436 26.03 11.98 29.40
CA SER A 436 27.16 11.07 29.15
C SER A 436 28.43 11.41 29.93
N THR A 437 28.54 12.62 30.51
CA THR A 437 29.74 13.07 31.25
C THR A 437 29.58 13.04 32.77
N GLY A 438 28.39 12.75 33.30
CA GLY A 438 28.10 12.85 34.74
C GLY A 438 28.56 11.69 35.62
N GLN A 439 29.01 10.57 35.05
CA GLN A 439 29.27 9.32 35.81
C GLN A 439 30.51 8.52 35.35
N SER A 440 31.59 9.23 35.00
CA SER A 440 32.91 8.63 34.81
C SER A 440 34.04 9.57 35.23
N ASP A 441 34.31 9.65 36.54
CA ASP A 441 35.67 9.49 37.10
C ASP A 441 35.66 9.58 38.62
N GLY A 442 35.55 8.42 39.27
CA GLY A 442 35.69 8.23 40.72
C GLY A 442 37.05 7.65 41.10
N SER A 443 38.14 8.09 40.47
CA SER A 443 39.48 7.52 40.72
C SER A 443 40.62 8.56 40.65
N GLU A 444 41.35 8.67 41.76
CA GLU A 444 42.74 9.12 41.88
C GLU A 444 43.19 10.40 41.14
N ALA A 445 42.91 11.55 41.75
CA ALA A 445 43.70 12.76 41.51
C ALA A 445 45.14 12.57 42.02
N THR A 446 46.13 12.57 41.11
CA THR A 446 47.56 12.72 41.44
C THR A 446 48.17 13.87 40.65
N ALA A 447 49.09 14.61 41.27
CA ALA A 447 49.52 15.91 40.78
C ALA A 447 50.86 15.87 40.03
N ALA A 448 50.94 16.63 38.95
CA ALA A 448 52.18 17.13 38.38
C ALA A 448 51.99 18.61 38.02
N SER A 449 53.04 19.43 38.14
CA SER A 449 52.97 20.88 37.96
C SER A 449 54.15 21.42 37.15
N ALA A 450 54.16 22.74 36.96
CA ALA A 450 55.16 23.58 36.29
C ALA A 450 55.02 23.77 34.75
N VAL A 451 55.39 24.92 34.15
CA VAL A 451 55.22 26.34 34.52
C VAL A 451 55.72 27.24 33.36
N ARG A 452 54.98 28.33 33.04
CA ARG A 452 55.37 29.53 32.25
C ARG A 452 55.95 29.38 30.82
N GLY A 453 55.38 30.20 29.93
CA GLY A 453 55.94 30.67 28.66
C GLY A 453 54.92 31.60 27.99
N GLY A 454 55.29 32.82 27.59
CA GLY A 454 54.34 33.86 27.17
C GLY A 454 54.63 34.46 25.79
N ASP A 455 53.65 35.22 25.31
CA ASP A 455 53.63 36.16 24.18
C ASP A 455 54.00 35.64 22.77
N GLY A 456 53.11 35.91 21.80
CA GLY A 456 53.36 35.71 20.37
C GLY A 456 52.13 35.27 19.57
N ALA A 457 51.43 36.21 18.96
CA ALA A 457 50.37 35.91 17.98
C ALA A 457 50.95 35.77 16.56
N THR A 458 50.39 34.86 15.74
CA THR A 458 49.90 35.13 14.35
C THR A 458 49.33 33.84 13.72
N LEU A 459 48.38 34.02 12.79
CA LEU A 459 47.69 33.02 11.97
C LEU A 459 48.61 32.19 11.03
N LEU A 460 48.12 31.05 10.55
CA LEU A 460 48.24 30.44 9.19
C LEU A 460 47.68 28.99 9.25
N ALA A 461 47.22 28.31 8.19
CA ALA A 461 46.36 28.68 7.06
C ALA A 461 45.88 27.38 6.35
N VAL A 462 44.76 27.43 5.62
CA VAL A 462 44.31 26.31 4.76
C VAL A 462 44.97 26.41 3.37
N PRO A 463 45.59 25.33 2.83
CA PRO A 463 46.11 25.33 1.47
C PRO A 463 45.07 24.80 0.46
N SER A 464 44.86 25.52 -0.65
CA SER A 464 44.10 25.04 -1.81
C SER A 464 44.65 25.60 -3.13
N MET A 465 45.09 24.72 -4.04
CA MET A 465 45.52 24.99 -5.42
C MET A 465 45.83 23.66 -6.14
N HIS A 466 45.79 23.50 -7.46
CA HIS A 466 44.98 24.11 -8.55
C HIS A 466 45.26 23.27 -9.82
N GLU A 467 44.41 23.34 -10.85
CA GLU A 467 44.63 22.56 -12.11
C GLU A 467 45.72 23.13 -13.04
N ARG A 468 46.45 22.24 -13.75
CA ARG A 468 46.55 22.26 -15.24
C ARG A 468 47.37 21.13 -15.90
N SER A 469 46.74 20.49 -16.90
CA SER A 469 47.25 20.15 -18.25
C SER A 469 48.46 19.20 -18.50
N ALA A 470 48.10 17.97 -18.88
CA ALA A 470 48.34 17.37 -20.22
C ALA A 470 49.66 16.60 -20.59
N HIS A 471 49.41 15.40 -21.14
CA HIS A 471 50.21 14.58 -22.08
C HIS A 471 51.67 14.16 -21.76
N ARG A 472 51.85 12.84 -21.53
CA ARG A 472 52.75 11.99 -22.37
C ARG A 472 52.50 10.47 -22.25
N TRP A 473 52.08 9.89 -23.39
CA TRP A 473 52.40 8.56 -23.93
C TRP A 473 51.93 7.25 -23.25
N TRP A 474 51.49 6.32 -24.12
CA TRP A 474 51.30 4.90 -23.85
C TRP A 474 52.65 4.14 -23.83
N SER A 475 52.74 2.98 -23.14
CA SER A 475 52.60 1.67 -23.83
C SER A 475 53.05 0.44 -23.02
N ARG A 476 52.36 -0.70 -23.27
CA ARG A 476 52.77 -2.10 -23.01
C ARG A 476 52.86 -2.52 -21.51
N ARG A 477 52.62 -3.80 -21.14
CA ARG A 477 52.23 -4.98 -21.94
C ARG A 477 51.27 -5.90 -21.18
N ARG A 478 50.45 -6.65 -21.94
CA ARG A 478 49.50 -7.67 -21.44
C ARG A 478 50.22 -8.86 -20.79
N ARG A 479 49.61 -9.45 -19.76
CA ARG A 479 49.38 -10.92 -19.70
C ARG A 479 47.86 -11.17 -19.77
N ARG A 480 47.46 -12.38 -20.18
CA ARG A 480 46.08 -12.72 -20.58
C ARG A 480 45.85 -14.23 -20.38
N LEU A 481 44.57 -14.61 -20.22
CA LEU A 481 44.01 -15.97 -20.25
C LEU A 481 44.21 -16.84 -18.99
N PRO A 482 43.32 -17.83 -18.76
CA PRO A 482 42.12 -18.18 -19.55
C PRO A 482 40.79 -17.78 -18.89
N ILE A 483 39.75 -17.68 -19.71
CA ILE A 483 38.35 -17.80 -19.30
C ILE A 483 37.97 -19.28 -19.49
N ALA A 484 37.35 -19.90 -18.47
CA ALA A 484 36.57 -21.12 -18.60
C ALA A 484 35.07 -20.76 -18.57
N ALA A 485 34.19 -21.61 -19.12
CA ALA A 485 32.79 -21.26 -19.38
C ALA A 485 31.83 -22.43 -19.11
N HIS A 486 30.57 -22.09 -18.78
CA HIS A 486 29.44 -22.99 -18.44
C HIS A 486 29.64 -23.70 -17.08
N ASP A 487 28.61 -24.12 -16.32
CA ASP A 487 27.26 -24.56 -16.72
C ASP A 487 26.06 -23.87 -16.01
N ASP A 488 24.89 -23.92 -16.67
CA ASP A 488 23.63 -23.22 -16.33
C ASP A 488 22.76 -23.86 -15.22
N GLU A 489 23.35 -24.63 -14.30
CA GLU A 489 22.56 -25.48 -13.38
C GLU A 489 21.72 -24.69 -12.35
N LEU A 490 22.12 -23.44 -12.03
CA LEU A 490 21.50 -22.61 -10.99
C LEU A 490 20.16 -22.00 -11.42
N ILE A 491 19.94 -21.75 -12.71
CA ILE A 491 18.68 -21.18 -13.22
C ILE A 491 17.59 -22.26 -13.28
N ASN A 492 17.96 -23.49 -13.65
CA ASN A 492 17.00 -24.57 -13.87
C ASN A 492 16.30 -25.03 -12.56
N ARG A 493 16.96 -24.88 -11.41
CA ARG A 493 16.39 -25.21 -10.08
C ARG A 493 15.35 -24.21 -9.55
N ILE A 494 15.10 -23.08 -10.23
CA ILE A 494 14.09 -22.08 -9.84
C ILE A 494 12.74 -22.33 -10.55
N VAL A 495 12.73 -23.09 -11.65
CA VAL A 495 11.53 -23.29 -12.50
C VAL A 495 10.75 -24.56 -12.13
N THR A 496 11.39 -25.56 -11.52
CA THR A 496 10.76 -26.85 -11.16
C THR A 496 10.40 -26.94 -9.68
N ALA A 497 9.16 -26.59 -9.35
CA ALA A 497 8.60 -26.84 -8.02
C ALA A 497 8.33 -28.34 -7.80
N ALA A 498 9.30 -29.04 -7.21
CA ALA A 498 9.17 -30.42 -6.74
C ALA A 498 9.89 -30.58 -5.39
N ASP A 499 9.19 -31.12 -4.39
CA ASP A 499 9.60 -31.13 -2.98
C ASP A 499 10.54 -32.32 -2.64
N PRO A 500 11.76 -32.09 -2.11
CA PRO A 500 12.68 -33.17 -1.81
C PRO A 500 13.28 -33.08 -0.39
N ILE A 501 12.66 -33.73 0.61
CA ILE A 501 13.35 -34.51 1.66
C ILE A 501 12.34 -35.43 2.36
N LEU A 502 12.44 -36.74 2.07
CA LEU A 502 12.22 -37.82 3.03
C LEU A 502 12.73 -39.16 2.47
N ARG A 503 14.07 -39.27 2.37
CA ARG A 503 14.76 -40.56 2.30
C ARG A 503 15.86 -40.57 3.36
N ARG A 504 15.62 -41.31 4.45
CA ARG A 504 16.68 -41.90 5.26
C ARG A 504 16.77 -43.37 4.91
N GLU A 505 17.99 -43.88 4.91
CA GLU A 505 18.32 -45.23 4.46
C GLU A 505 17.93 -46.27 5.53
N THR A 506 17.50 -47.45 5.08
CA THR A 506 17.28 -48.62 5.93
C THR A 506 18.46 -49.58 5.84
N PRO A 507 19.20 -49.81 6.94
CA PRO A 507 20.06 -50.98 7.06
C PRO A 507 19.18 -52.22 7.28
N SER A 508 19.42 -53.30 6.52
CA SER A 508 18.65 -54.54 6.63
C SER A 508 19.36 -55.58 7.50
N ALA A 509 18.72 -56.06 8.57
CA ALA A 509 19.18 -57.24 9.32
C ALA A 509 18.07 -57.91 10.17
N ARG A 510 17.80 -59.19 9.84
CA ARG A 510 17.16 -60.26 10.65
C ARG A 510 15.64 -60.21 10.95
N PRO A 511 14.95 -61.38 10.95
CA PRO A 511 13.55 -61.55 11.35
C PRO A 511 13.35 -62.37 12.66
N ALA A 512 12.07 -62.63 12.98
CA ALA A 512 11.51 -63.54 14.01
C ALA A 512 11.44 -63.02 15.47
N GLY A 513 10.37 -63.41 16.19
CA GLY A 513 10.15 -63.12 17.62
C GLY A 513 8.88 -62.33 17.97
N ASP A 514 7.72 -62.99 17.85
CA ASP A 514 6.64 -63.17 18.86
C ASP A 514 6.06 -62.00 19.72
N ASP A 515 4.75 -62.16 20.01
CA ASP A 515 3.93 -61.72 21.17
C ASP A 515 3.72 -60.23 21.59
N GLU A 516 2.52 -59.75 21.22
CA GLU A 516 1.41 -59.29 22.11
C GLU A 516 1.53 -58.04 23.05
N LEU A 517 0.35 -57.47 23.36
CA LEU A 517 0.04 -56.26 24.15
C LEU A 517 0.51 -54.92 23.51
N TRP A 518 -0.22 -53.80 23.59
CA TRP A 518 -1.28 -53.38 24.52
C TRP A 518 -2.56 -52.85 23.83
N ALA A 519 -3.69 -52.93 24.54
CA ALA A 519 -5.01 -52.53 24.05
C ALA A 519 -5.36 -51.04 24.28
N ARG A 520 -6.37 -50.55 23.54
CA ARG A 520 -7.05 -49.25 23.78
C ARG A 520 -8.29 -49.44 24.67
N PRO A 521 -8.66 -48.46 25.51
CA PRO A 521 -9.87 -48.53 26.34
C PRO A 521 -11.16 -48.37 25.51
N PRO A 522 -12.32 -48.87 26.01
CA PRO A 522 -13.58 -48.91 25.29
C PRO A 522 -14.36 -47.59 25.32
N ARG A 523 -15.34 -47.45 24.41
CA ARG A 523 -16.43 -46.46 24.49
C ARG A 523 -17.70 -47.16 25.00
N PRO A 524 -18.53 -46.51 25.84
CA PRO A 524 -19.87 -46.99 26.13
C PRO A 524 -20.85 -46.68 25.00
N ASP A 525 -21.77 -47.63 24.80
CA ASP A 525 -23.17 -47.60 24.35
C ASP A 525 -23.75 -46.34 23.65
N GLY A 526 -24.60 -46.45 22.62
CA GLY A 526 -25.10 -47.67 21.96
C GLY A 526 -26.59 -47.64 21.60
N GLN A 527 -26.98 -46.93 20.52
CA GLN A 527 -28.26 -47.10 19.83
C GLN A 527 -28.12 -46.87 18.31
N PRO A 528 -29.00 -47.43 17.46
CA PRO A 528 -28.69 -47.68 16.05
C PRO A 528 -29.02 -46.51 15.09
N VAL A 529 -28.22 -46.39 14.03
CA VAL A 529 -28.45 -45.49 12.89
C VAL A 529 -29.14 -46.25 11.76
N PRO A 530 -30.33 -45.84 11.28
CA PRO A 530 -30.94 -46.38 10.06
C PRO A 530 -30.33 -45.76 8.79
N ALA A 531 -30.29 -46.55 7.71
CA ALA A 531 -29.79 -46.11 6.39
C ALA A 531 -30.79 -45.19 5.65
N PRO A 532 -30.33 -44.32 4.73
CA PRO A 532 -31.20 -43.35 4.06
C PRO A 532 -32.08 -44.00 2.98
N THR A 533 -33.39 -43.74 3.03
CA THR A 533 -34.35 -44.15 1.99
C THR A 533 -34.81 -42.96 1.14
N ASN A 534 -34.72 -43.15 -0.17
CA ASN A 534 -35.11 -42.22 -1.24
C ASN A 534 -36.64 -42.04 -1.33
N HIS A 535 -37.16 -40.83 -1.61
CA HIS A 535 -38.56 -40.60 -2.02
C HIS A 535 -38.75 -39.34 -2.88
N GLN A 536 -39.80 -39.36 -3.72
CA GLN A 536 -40.15 -38.31 -4.69
C GLN A 536 -41.58 -37.76 -4.50
N ALA A 537 -41.76 -36.48 -4.88
CA ALA A 537 -42.93 -35.87 -5.53
C ALA A 537 -44.30 -35.65 -4.81
N ALA A 538 -44.72 -34.36 -4.84
CA ALA A 538 -46.11 -33.83 -5.00
C ALA A 538 -47.11 -33.98 -3.82
N PRO A 539 -48.29 -33.28 -3.81
CA PRO A 539 -48.84 -32.27 -4.74
C PRO A 539 -49.32 -30.94 -4.06
N ALA A 540 -50.02 -30.07 -4.81
CA ALA A 540 -50.83 -28.92 -4.31
C ALA A 540 -52.36 -29.28 -4.25
N PRO A 541 -53.30 -28.43 -3.74
CA PRO A 541 -53.99 -27.45 -4.62
C PRO A 541 -54.74 -26.21 -3.98
N THR A 542 -55.13 -25.22 -4.83
CA THR A 542 -56.32 -24.27 -4.74
C THR A 542 -56.52 -23.32 -3.54
N GLY A 543 -57.12 -22.12 -3.63
CA GLY A 543 -57.71 -21.28 -4.72
C GLY A 543 -58.72 -20.24 -4.14
N GLY A 544 -59.18 -19.13 -4.77
CA GLY A 544 -58.85 -18.43 -6.04
C GLY A 544 -59.91 -17.37 -6.47
N ARG A 545 -59.60 -16.51 -7.47
CA ARG A 545 -60.47 -15.49 -8.17
C ARG A 545 -60.93 -14.27 -7.31
N SER A 546 -61.35 -13.10 -7.82
CA SER A 546 -61.85 -12.59 -9.14
C SER A 546 -61.72 -11.03 -9.19
N ASP A 547 -61.74 -10.22 -10.27
CA ASP A 547 -61.66 -10.36 -11.75
C ASP A 547 -61.57 -8.95 -12.44
N SER A 548 -61.54 -8.89 -13.80
CA SER A 548 -61.84 -7.73 -14.70
C SER A 548 -60.79 -6.60 -14.99
N SER A 549 -61.00 -5.90 -16.13
CA SER A 549 -60.19 -4.83 -16.76
C SER A 549 -61.14 -3.88 -17.58
N PRO A 550 -60.70 -3.01 -18.52
CA PRO A 550 -59.72 -1.89 -18.54
C PRO A 550 -60.35 -0.53 -18.99
N ALA A 551 -59.64 0.62 -19.00
CA ALA A 551 -59.91 1.77 -19.96
C ALA A 551 -58.92 2.97 -19.94
N ASN A 552 -58.93 3.69 -21.07
CA ASN A 552 -58.24 4.92 -21.55
C ASN A 552 -58.27 6.24 -20.74
N GLY A 553 -57.46 7.22 -21.21
CA GLY A 553 -57.53 8.68 -20.95
C GLY A 553 -56.26 9.21 -20.25
N GLN A 554 -55.42 10.13 -20.74
CA GLN A 554 -55.37 11.10 -21.86
C GLN A 554 -56.07 12.47 -21.69
N SER A 555 -55.24 13.52 -21.81
CA SER A 555 -55.47 14.96 -22.06
C SER A 555 -55.59 15.95 -20.87
N ASP A 556 -55.10 17.18 -21.16
CA ASP A 556 -55.36 18.50 -20.53
C ASP A 556 -54.95 18.72 -19.05
N ARG A 557 -54.16 19.74 -18.66
CA ARG A 557 -54.13 21.21 -18.89
C ARG A 557 -54.89 22.02 -17.81
N ALA A 558 -54.14 22.98 -17.26
CA ALA A 558 -54.44 24.09 -16.33
C ALA A 558 -55.75 24.87 -16.65
N PRO A 559 -56.31 25.74 -15.77
CA PRO A 559 -55.57 26.91 -15.21
C PRO A 559 -56.06 27.54 -13.87
N THR A 560 -55.46 28.71 -13.51
CA THR A 560 -56.02 29.83 -12.66
C THR A 560 -56.38 29.56 -11.18
N ASP A 561 -56.34 30.51 -10.24
CA ASP A 561 -55.86 31.91 -10.23
C ASP A 561 -55.49 32.35 -8.79
N GLY A 562 -54.78 33.48 -8.64
CA GLY A 562 -54.49 34.07 -7.31
C GLY A 562 -53.57 35.28 -7.37
N GLN A 563 -54.13 36.49 -7.49
CA GLN A 563 -53.42 37.74 -7.80
C GLN A 563 -53.87 38.91 -6.89
N SER A 564 -52.92 39.67 -6.34
CA SER A 564 -53.13 41.01 -5.77
C SER A 564 -51.79 41.74 -5.49
N ASP A 565 -51.76 43.07 -5.68
CA ASP A 565 -50.54 43.88 -5.83
C ASP A 565 -50.04 44.67 -4.57
N SER A 566 -48.88 45.33 -4.75
CA SER A 566 -48.13 46.27 -3.87
C SER A 566 -48.76 47.69 -3.78
N PRO A 567 -48.12 48.78 -3.24
CA PRO A 567 -46.85 48.97 -2.51
C PRO A 567 -47.08 49.54 -1.07
N PRO A 568 -46.68 50.76 -0.55
CA PRO A 568 -45.97 51.95 -1.06
C PRO A 568 -44.56 52.17 -0.39
N THR A 569 -44.27 53.35 0.19
CA THR A 569 -42.96 53.80 0.75
C THR A 569 -43.11 54.61 2.06
N ASP A 570 -42.00 55.17 2.56
CA ASP A 570 -41.85 56.15 3.67
C ASP A 570 -41.94 55.56 5.12
N GLY A 571 -41.35 56.14 6.18
CA GLY A 571 -40.37 57.24 6.28
C GLY A 571 -40.27 57.87 7.69
N GLN A 572 -39.04 58.12 8.18
CA GLN A 572 -38.68 58.93 9.38
C GLN A 572 -39.02 58.40 10.80
N SER A 573 -38.51 59.15 11.82
CA SER A 573 -38.67 59.06 13.29
C SER A 573 -37.79 58.06 14.08
N ASP A 574 -37.22 58.37 15.26
CA ASP A 574 -36.77 59.68 15.83
C ASP A 574 -35.80 59.48 17.03
N ARG A 575 -35.03 60.53 17.41
CA ARG A 575 -34.26 60.80 18.68
C ARG A 575 -33.19 59.78 19.17
N ALA A 576 -31.92 60.11 19.52
CA ALA A 576 -31.20 61.30 20.05
C ALA A 576 -31.19 61.43 21.62
N PRO A 577 -30.36 62.31 22.26
CA PRO A 577 -28.87 62.27 22.27
C PRO A 577 -28.21 62.70 23.63
N THR A 578 -26.88 62.94 23.60
CA THR A 578 -25.96 63.75 24.49
C THR A 578 -24.79 62.92 25.05
N GLY A 579 -23.53 63.40 25.15
CA GLY A 579 -22.82 64.61 24.68
C GLY A 579 -21.46 64.76 25.43
N GLY A 580 -20.38 65.39 24.95
CA GLY A 580 -20.02 66.05 23.67
C GLY A 580 -18.63 66.73 23.74
N GLN A 581 -18.16 67.38 22.66
CA GLN A 581 -16.93 68.22 22.53
C GLN A 581 -15.56 67.51 22.67
N SER A 582 -14.45 67.93 22.03
CA SER A 582 -14.15 68.78 20.84
C SER A 582 -12.73 68.39 20.30
N ASP A 583 -12.17 68.77 19.15
CA ASP A 583 -12.31 69.94 18.24
C ASP A 583 -12.07 69.62 16.74
N ARG A 584 -12.23 70.64 15.87
CA ARG A 584 -11.84 70.71 14.42
C ARG A 584 -10.88 71.92 14.22
N ALA A 585 -10.42 72.41 13.07
CA ALA A 585 -10.65 72.19 11.62
C ALA A 585 -9.35 72.64 10.86
N SER A 586 -8.96 72.10 9.70
CA SER A 586 -9.38 72.44 8.31
C SER A 586 -8.87 73.79 7.72
N ASP A 587 -7.92 73.65 6.77
CA ASP A 587 -7.90 74.24 5.40
C ASP A 587 -7.82 75.77 5.14
N GLU A 588 -6.76 76.18 4.40
CA GLU A 588 -6.69 77.38 3.52
C GLU A 588 -5.41 77.34 2.63
N GLY A 589 -5.29 78.13 1.54
CA GLY A 589 -4.10 78.08 0.65
C GLY A 589 -3.97 79.15 -0.46
N GLN A 590 -2.98 78.93 -1.36
CA GLN A 590 -2.45 79.84 -2.44
C GLN A 590 -1.49 80.96 -1.97
N PRO A 591 -0.66 81.59 -2.86
CA PRO A 591 -0.08 81.17 -4.16
C PRO A 591 1.48 81.35 -4.23
N GLY A 592 2.10 81.09 -5.41
CA GLY A 592 3.55 81.29 -5.68
C GLY A 592 3.95 82.68 -6.23
N PRO A 593 5.23 82.90 -6.59
CA PRO A 593 5.59 82.97 -8.03
C PRO A 593 7.02 82.43 -8.41
N ALA A 594 7.47 82.73 -9.64
CA ALA A 594 8.67 82.26 -10.35
C ALA A 594 10.02 82.94 -9.91
N SER A 595 11.23 82.72 -10.48
CA SER A 595 11.61 82.33 -11.87
C SER A 595 13.08 81.89 -12.09
N ASP A 596 13.30 81.11 -13.16
CA ASP A 596 14.48 81.01 -14.06
C ASP A 596 15.88 80.52 -13.60
N GLY A 597 16.56 79.79 -14.52
CA GLY A 597 18.02 79.54 -14.49
C GLY A 597 18.48 78.11 -14.80
N GLY A 598 18.97 77.84 -16.02
CA GLY A 598 19.80 76.65 -16.37
C GLY A 598 21.25 77.06 -16.72
N PRO A 599 22.11 76.20 -17.32
CA PRO A 599 21.87 74.84 -17.84
C PRO A 599 22.93 73.76 -17.45
N ALA A 600 22.71 72.51 -17.93
CA ALA A 600 23.67 71.37 -17.99
C ALA A 600 24.14 70.78 -16.62
N ASP A 601 24.57 69.52 -16.51
CA ASP A 601 24.87 68.47 -17.51
C ASP A 601 24.47 67.05 -17.00
N VAL A 602 24.70 65.98 -17.79
CA VAL A 602 24.17 64.60 -17.56
C VAL A 602 25.22 63.63 -16.90
N PRO A 603 24.98 62.32 -16.62
CA PRO A 603 25.00 61.84 -15.23
C PRO A 603 26.01 60.70 -14.89
N THR A 604 26.28 60.48 -13.60
CA THR A 604 26.88 59.23 -13.10
C THR A 604 26.41 58.81 -11.71
N ALA A 605 25.99 57.54 -11.60
CA ALA A 605 25.65 56.72 -10.43
C ALA A 605 25.88 57.30 -9.01
N GLY A 606 24.78 57.58 -8.30
CA GLY A 606 24.73 57.62 -6.83
C GLY A 606 24.43 56.23 -6.25
N GLY A 607 24.93 55.93 -5.05
CA GLY A 607 24.77 54.62 -4.41
C GLY A 607 25.27 54.54 -2.96
N ALA A 608 25.13 55.62 -2.19
CA ALA A 608 25.49 55.63 -0.77
C ALA A 608 24.37 54.98 0.08
N VAL A 609 24.72 54.04 0.94
CA VAL A 609 23.79 53.38 1.88
C VAL A 609 23.31 54.38 2.94
N SER A 610 22.03 54.29 3.31
CA SER A 610 21.40 55.22 4.25
C SER A 610 21.77 54.91 5.70
N LYS A 611 21.87 55.94 6.53
CA LYS A 611 22.09 55.80 7.98
C LYS A 611 21.03 54.94 8.69
N ALA A 612 19.82 54.88 8.13
CA ALA A 612 18.70 54.10 8.66
C ALA A 612 18.94 52.57 8.65
N ASP A 613 19.78 52.07 7.73
CA ASP A 613 20.09 50.64 7.66
C ASP A 613 21.03 50.21 8.80
N THR A 614 21.90 51.11 9.27
CA THR A 614 22.80 50.86 10.41
C THR A 614 22.07 50.77 11.76
N GLU A 615 21.01 51.55 11.99
CA GLU A 615 20.28 51.52 13.26
C GLU A 615 19.43 50.25 13.39
N ARG A 616 18.79 49.81 12.30
CA ARG A 616 18.09 48.51 12.23
C ARG A 616 19.02 47.29 12.38
N ALA A 617 20.31 47.45 12.08
CA ALA A 617 21.32 46.43 12.36
C ALA A 617 21.73 46.40 13.85
N ALA A 618 21.67 47.53 14.56
CA ALA A 618 22.00 47.62 15.99
C ALA A 618 20.89 47.04 16.89
N GLU A 619 19.62 47.27 16.55
CA GLU A 619 18.49 46.63 17.25
C GLU A 619 18.56 45.09 17.12
N ARG A 620 18.77 44.58 15.90
CA ARG A 620 18.97 43.14 15.62
C ARG A 620 20.23 42.53 16.24
N ALA A 621 21.20 43.35 16.64
CA ALA A 621 22.37 42.88 17.39
C ALA A 621 22.07 42.70 18.89
N THR A 622 21.02 43.33 19.41
CA THR A 622 20.65 43.34 20.82
C THR A 622 19.74 42.15 21.21
N GLU A 623 18.97 41.62 20.26
CA GLU A 623 18.18 40.39 20.45
C GLU A 623 19.03 39.11 20.52
N ARG A 624 20.34 39.19 20.22
CA ARG A 624 21.30 38.12 20.54
C ARG A 624 21.81 38.21 21.99
N ALA A 625 20.87 38.34 22.92
CA ALA A 625 21.12 37.88 24.28
C ALA A 625 21.43 36.38 24.22
N VAL A 626 22.61 35.98 24.68
CA VAL A 626 22.87 34.57 24.97
C VAL A 626 22.02 34.23 26.18
N GLU A 627 20.92 33.49 25.98
CA GLU A 627 20.13 32.99 27.11
C GLU A 627 21.07 32.25 28.09
N PRO A 628 21.02 32.54 29.40
CA PRO A 628 21.83 31.82 30.37
C PRO A 628 21.47 30.34 30.29
N ALA A 629 22.50 29.49 30.17
CA ALA A 629 22.41 28.10 29.71
C ALA A 629 21.11 27.39 30.12
N ALA A 630 20.15 27.36 29.20
CA ALA A 630 18.85 26.75 29.44
C ALA A 630 19.05 25.25 29.73
N ASP A 631 18.56 24.85 30.90
CA ASP A 631 18.38 23.44 31.24
C ASP A 631 17.63 22.75 30.09
N ALA A 632 18.15 21.61 29.65
CA ALA A 632 17.55 20.82 28.57
C ALA A 632 16.61 19.72 29.12
N GLY A 633 16.58 19.55 30.44
CA GLY A 633 15.70 18.62 31.13
C GLY A 633 16.31 17.25 31.41
N GLU A 634 15.49 16.39 31.99
CA GLU A 634 15.91 15.09 32.51
C GLU A 634 15.28 13.96 31.70
N ILE A 635 16.11 13.07 31.16
CA ILE A 635 15.68 11.77 30.63
C ILE A 635 15.70 10.77 31.79
N MET A 636 14.59 10.05 31.96
CA MET A 636 14.39 9.10 33.06
C MET A 636 13.53 7.92 32.59
N PHE A 637 13.64 6.80 33.31
CA PHE A 637 12.86 5.59 33.04
C PHE A 637 11.81 5.34 34.11
N TYR A 638 10.59 5.12 33.65
CA TYR A 638 9.51 4.56 34.45
C TYR A 638 9.39 3.08 34.11
N TYR A 639 9.11 2.25 35.09
CA TYR A 639 9.05 0.80 34.95
C TYR A 639 7.64 0.31 35.29
N GLN A 640 7.03 -0.48 34.41
CA GLN A 640 5.72 -1.09 34.64
C GLN A 640 5.88 -2.61 34.82
N PRO A 641 5.33 -3.22 35.89
CA PRO A 641 5.55 -4.63 36.18
C PRO A 641 4.72 -5.57 35.30
N GLN A 642 5.38 -6.61 34.80
CA GLN A 642 4.79 -7.74 34.08
C GLN A 642 4.55 -8.89 35.08
N ILE A 643 3.30 -9.32 35.20
CA ILE A 643 2.84 -10.33 36.17
C ILE A 643 2.51 -11.63 35.46
N GLU A 644 3.01 -12.76 35.94
CA GLU A 644 2.60 -14.08 35.45
C GLU A 644 1.21 -14.44 36.00
N ILE A 645 0.27 -14.72 35.10
CA ILE A 645 -1.17 -14.85 35.45
C ILE A 645 -1.45 -16.11 36.28
N ALA A 646 -0.66 -17.18 36.10
CA ALA A 646 -0.84 -18.45 36.80
C ALA A 646 -0.40 -18.41 38.28
N THR A 647 0.69 -17.71 38.58
CA THR A 647 1.30 -17.65 39.93
C THR A 647 1.02 -16.35 40.68
N GLY A 648 0.71 -15.28 39.93
CA GLY A 648 0.64 -13.90 40.39
C GLY A 648 2.02 -13.30 40.72
N GLU A 649 3.13 -13.88 40.22
CA GLU A 649 4.49 -13.41 40.52
C GLU A 649 5.01 -12.41 39.47
N VAL A 650 5.88 -11.48 39.89
CA VAL A 650 6.44 -10.44 39.02
C VAL A 650 7.62 -11.02 38.24
N VAL A 651 7.42 -11.25 36.95
CA VAL A 651 8.38 -11.91 36.06
C VAL A 651 9.29 -10.93 35.31
N GLY A 652 8.89 -9.66 35.22
CA GLY A 652 9.69 -8.62 34.60
C GLY A 652 9.10 -7.23 34.73
N VAL A 653 9.68 -6.28 34.01
CA VAL A 653 9.19 -4.92 33.82
C VAL A 653 9.38 -4.47 32.38
N GLU A 654 8.52 -3.60 31.88
CA GLU A 654 8.82 -2.80 30.69
C GLU A 654 9.49 -1.48 31.10
N ALA A 655 10.56 -1.09 30.39
CA ALA A 655 11.34 0.13 30.61
C ALA A 655 10.84 1.28 29.72
N LEU A 656 9.94 2.09 30.26
CA LEU A 656 9.24 3.16 29.56
C LEU A 656 10.02 4.49 29.66
N LEU A 657 10.59 4.91 28.54
CA LEU A 657 11.31 6.18 28.38
C LEU A 657 10.41 7.38 28.69
N ARG A 658 10.92 8.35 29.46
CA ARG A 658 10.26 9.63 29.74
C ARG A 658 11.29 10.78 29.67
N TRP A 659 10.86 11.94 29.18
CA TRP A 659 11.67 13.15 29.18
C TRP A 659 10.89 14.31 29.81
N ARG A 660 11.47 14.90 30.86
CA ARG A 660 10.96 16.11 31.51
C ARG A 660 11.71 17.32 30.97
N HIS A 661 11.15 17.96 29.93
CA HIS A 661 11.70 19.17 29.33
C HIS A 661 11.22 20.41 30.11
N PRO A 662 12.10 21.29 30.61
CA PRO A 662 11.74 22.30 31.61
C PRO A 662 10.78 23.38 31.13
N ARG A 663 10.63 23.58 29.80
CA ARG A 663 9.63 24.49 29.20
C ARG A 663 8.31 23.80 28.77
N ARG A 664 8.29 22.47 28.63
CA ARG A 664 7.11 21.70 28.14
C ARG A 664 6.52 20.72 29.18
N GLY A 665 7.19 20.50 30.31
CA GLY A 665 6.80 19.45 31.26
C GLY A 665 7.22 18.06 30.77
N MET A 666 6.32 17.08 30.86
CA MET A 666 6.57 15.73 30.34
C MET A 666 6.30 15.73 28.83
N VAL A 667 7.31 15.42 28.02
CA VAL A 667 7.16 15.26 26.56
C VAL A 667 6.58 13.88 26.26
N ASP A 668 5.71 13.79 25.26
CA ASP A 668 5.08 12.53 24.87
C ASP A 668 6.12 11.55 24.28
N PRO A 669 6.15 10.27 24.68
CA PRO A 669 7.10 9.29 24.16
C PRO A 669 7.02 9.10 22.64
N GLU A 670 5.82 9.18 22.04
CA GLU A 670 5.67 9.06 20.60
C GLU A 670 6.13 10.32 19.86
N GLU A 671 5.88 11.52 20.41
CA GLU A 671 6.44 12.76 19.86
C GLU A 671 7.97 12.68 19.87
N LEU A 672 8.55 12.29 21.00
CA LEU A 672 9.99 12.10 21.17
C LEU A 672 10.56 11.08 20.15
N ILE A 673 9.91 9.93 19.96
CA ILE A 673 10.34 8.91 19.00
C ILE A 673 10.18 9.39 17.54
N ARG A 674 9.02 9.94 17.15
CA ARG A 674 8.78 10.49 15.80
C ARG A 674 9.76 11.61 15.43
N VAL A 675 10.12 12.45 16.40
CA VAL A 675 11.13 13.50 16.23
C VAL A 675 12.54 12.90 16.12
N ALA A 676 12.91 11.98 17.02
CA ALA A 676 14.25 11.41 17.06
C ALA A 676 14.56 10.46 15.89
N GLU A 677 13.64 9.56 15.51
CA GLU A 677 13.89 8.44 14.58
C GLU A 677 14.34 8.90 13.19
N GLN A 678 13.80 10.01 12.67
CA GLN A 678 14.21 10.56 11.38
C GLN A 678 15.61 11.21 11.41
N SER A 679 16.15 11.51 12.59
CA SER A 679 17.41 12.24 12.80
C SER A 679 18.64 11.34 13.07
N ALA A 680 19.82 11.96 13.24
CA ALA A 680 21.00 11.28 13.78
C ALA A 680 20.99 11.12 15.31
N VAL A 681 20.11 11.83 16.02
CA VAL A 681 20.00 11.82 17.49
C VAL A 681 19.47 10.49 18.01
N MET A 682 18.71 9.74 17.19
CA MET A 682 18.21 8.41 17.57
C MET A 682 19.31 7.48 18.08
N ARG A 683 20.49 7.48 17.45
CA ARG A 683 21.62 6.63 17.90
C ARG A 683 22.23 7.07 19.23
N LEU A 684 22.14 8.35 19.58
CA LEU A 684 22.52 8.84 20.90
C LEU A 684 21.48 8.42 21.95
N LEU A 685 20.18 8.51 21.58
CA LEU A 685 19.07 8.08 22.43
C LEU A 685 19.13 6.58 22.69
N THR A 686 19.11 5.74 21.66
CA THR A 686 19.21 4.27 21.78
C THR A 686 20.44 3.83 22.56
N ARG A 687 21.61 4.47 22.36
CA ARG A 687 22.81 4.19 23.17
C ARG A 687 22.61 4.52 24.65
N ARG A 688 22.04 5.69 24.97
CA ARG A 688 21.77 6.11 26.36
C ARG A 688 20.75 5.20 27.03
N VAL A 689 19.68 4.90 26.31
CA VAL A 689 18.58 4.02 26.72
C VAL A 689 19.10 2.62 27.09
N VAL A 690 19.98 2.05 26.26
CA VAL A 690 20.62 0.76 26.55
C VAL A 690 21.60 0.84 27.74
N ASP A 691 22.38 1.93 27.88
CA ASP A 691 23.24 2.14 29.06
C ASP A 691 22.41 2.17 30.36
N ASP A 692 21.39 3.02 30.43
CA ASP A 692 20.58 3.25 31.63
C ASP A 692 19.82 1.98 32.08
N VAL A 693 19.18 1.27 31.13
CA VAL A 693 18.38 0.07 31.44
C VAL A 693 19.28 -1.10 31.85
N VAL A 694 20.44 -1.28 31.19
CA VAL A 694 21.38 -2.35 31.57
C VAL A 694 22.08 -2.03 32.91
N GLU A 695 22.41 -0.76 33.18
CA GLU A 695 22.91 -0.36 34.50
C GLU A 695 21.84 -0.56 35.60
N GLN A 696 20.57 -0.27 35.32
CA GLN A 696 19.50 -0.49 36.28
C GLN A 696 19.24 -1.98 36.55
N LEU A 697 19.36 -2.84 35.53
CA LEU A 697 19.37 -4.30 35.71
C LEU A 697 20.53 -4.77 36.60
N ALA A 698 21.73 -4.18 36.44
CA ALA A 698 22.88 -4.50 37.29
C ALA A 698 22.65 -4.07 38.75
N LYS A 699 22.12 -2.86 38.98
CA LYS A 699 21.73 -2.36 40.32
C LYS A 699 20.71 -3.28 41.00
N TRP A 700 19.68 -3.71 40.28
CA TRP A 700 18.69 -4.66 40.80
C TRP A 700 19.29 -6.06 41.06
N SER A 701 20.12 -6.58 40.16
CA SER A 701 20.83 -7.85 40.35
C SER A 701 21.72 -7.82 41.60
N ALA A 702 22.44 -6.73 41.84
CA ALA A 702 23.25 -6.52 43.05
C ALA A 702 22.39 -6.42 44.34
N ALA A 703 21.16 -5.90 44.23
CA ALA A 703 20.16 -5.90 45.30
C ALA A 703 19.42 -7.24 45.47
N GLY A 704 19.79 -8.29 44.71
CA GLY A 704 19.15 -9.60 44.73
C GLY A 704 17.82 -9.71 43.97
N LEU A 705 17.42 -8.66 43.25
CA LEU A 705 16.19 -8.61 42.47
C LEU A 705 16.40 -9.18 41.06
N GLY A 706 16.06 -10.46 40.90
CA GLY A 706 16.15 -11.19 39.63
C GLY A 706 15.05 -10.87 38.62
N LEU A 707 14.90 -9.60 38.23
CA LEU A 707 13.93 -9.15 37.22
C LEU A 707 14.44 -9.32 35.78
N ARG A 708 13.53 -9.38 34.81
CA ARG A 708 13.79 -9.12 33.36
C ARG A 708 13.33 -7.69 33.06
N ALA A 709 14.09 -6.92 32.28
CA ALA A 709 13.60 -5.67 31.71
C ALA A 709 13.40 -5.81 30.20
N ALA A 710 12.24 -5.38 29.72
CA ALA A 710 11.95 -5.26 28.30
C ALA A 710 12.09 -3.80 27.84
N LEU A 711 12.52 -3.61 26.60
CA LEU A 711 12.90 -2.31 26.05
C LEU A 711 12.46 -2.20 24.59
N ASN A 712 11.66 -1.19 24.28
CA ASN A 712 11.19 -0.89 22.93
C ASN A 712 12.32 -0.37 22.00
N VAL A 713 12.36 -0.83 20.74
CA VAL A 713 13.46 -0.58 19.78
C VAL A 713 12.94 -0.11 18.41
N SER A 714 13.61 0.90 17.84
CA SER A 714 13.23 1.49 16.55
C SER A 714 13.54 0.60 15.33
N VAL A 715 12.75 0.76 14.26
CA VAL A 715 13.00 0.09 12.97
C VAL A 715 14.37 0.49 12.42
N ARG A 716 14.76 1.75 12.62
CA ARG A 716 16.03 2.30 12.14
C ARG A 716 17.25 1.66 12.81
N ASP A 717 17.19 1.36 14.10
CA ASP A 717 18.29 0.69 14.81
C ASP A 717 18.45 -0.78 14.36
N LEU A 718 17.34 -1.47 14.10
CA LEU A 718 17.34 -2.81 13.53
C LEU A 718 17.91 -2.84 12.09
N HIS A 719 17.68 -1.79 11.30
CA HIS A 719 18.22 -1.64 9.95
C HIS A 719 19.73 -1.34 9.90
N THR A 720 20.29 -0.60 10.87
CA THR A 720 21.75 -0.36 10.92
C THR A 720 22.52 -1.56 11.47
N GLY A 721 21.94 -2.29 12.43
CA GLY A 721 22.58 -3.42 13.09
C GLY A 721 23.64 -3.05 14.13
N GLU A 722 23.96 -1.76 14.29
CA GLU A 722 24.91 -1.23 15.29
C GLU A 722 24.44 -1.53 16.73
N ILE A 723 23.12 -1.63 16.95
CA ILE A 723 22.51 -1.90 18.27
C ILE A 723 22.96 -3.25 18.88
N ALA A 724 23.22 -4.27 18.05
CA ALA A 724 23.62 -5.59 18.53
C ALA A 724 25.04 -5.61 19.12
N ASP A 725 25.96 -4.77 18.63
CA ASP A 725 27.28 -4.58 19.23
C ASP A 725 27.17 -3.78 20.54
N GLN A 726 26.37 -2.71 20.55
CA GLN A 726 26.18 -1.86 21.72
C GLN A 726 25.57 -2.62 22.91
N ILE A 727 24.55 -3.44 22.66
CA ILE A 727 23.93 -4.27 23.70
C ILE A 727 24.92 -5.33 24.23
N ALA A 728 25.69 -5.99 23.36
CA ALA A 728 26.70 -6.96 23.78
C ALA A 728 27.78 -6.32 24.67
N ASP A 729 28.28 -5.15 24.29
CA ASP A 729 29.24 -4.36 25.07
C ASP A 729 28.68 -3.95 26.44
N ARG A 730 27.44 -3.43 26.50
CA ARG A 730 26.84 -3.02 27.78
C ARG A 730 26.54 -4.18 28.73
N LEU A 731 25.98 -5.27 28.22
CA LEU A 731 25.74 -6.47 29.02
C LEU A 731 27.05 -7.02 29.62
N ALA A 732 28.13 -7.03 28.83
CA ALA A 732 29.46 -7.42 29.31
C ALA A 732 30.04 -6.44 30.34
N ARG A 733 29.96 -5.12 30.07
CA ARG A 733 30.49 -4.04 30.93
C ARG A 733 29.87 -4.03 32.32
N TYR A 734 28.56 -4.24 32.41
CA TYR A 734 27.79 -4.23 33.66
C TYR A 734 27.59 -5.63 34.29
N GLY A 735 28.09 -6.70 33.66
CA GLY A 735 27.98 -8.07 34.16
C GLY A 735 26.55 -8.64 34.14
N VAL A 736 25.68 -8.12 33.27
CA VAL A 736 24.27 -8.52 33.19
C VAL A 736 24.11 -9.71 32.24
N ALA A 737 23.50 -10.79 32.73
CA ALA A 737 23.19 -11.96 31.91
C ALA A 737 22.22 -11.58 30.76
N PRO A 738 22.51 -11.90 29.48
CA PRO A 738 21.72 -11.43 28.34
C PRO A 738 20.21 -11.70 28.41
N GLN A 739 19.81 -12.80 29.05
CA GLN A 739 18.41 -13.21 29.24
C GLN A 739 17.63 -12.27 30.18
N ARG A 740 18.32 -11.35 30.86
CA ARG A 740 17.73 -10.28 31.69
C ARG A 740 17.21 -9.12 30.85
N LEU A 741 17.67 -8.98 29.60
CA LEU A 741 17.21 -7.98 28.66
C LEU A 741 16.31 -8.64 27.60
N GLN A 742 15.19 -7.98 27.31
CA GLN A 742 14.30 -8.28 26.20
C GLN A 742 14.15 -7.03 25.34
N LEU A 743 14.09 -7.19 24.03
CA LEU A 743 13.78 -6.10 23.11
C LEU A 743 12.39 -6.27 22.52
N GLU A 744 11.62 -5.20 22.52
CA GLU A 744 10.27 -5.10 21.98
C GLU A 744 10.32 -4.37 20.63
N ILE A 745 9.61 -4.93 19.66
CA ILE A 745 9.67 -4.57 18.25
C ILE A 745 8.24 -4.59 17.70
N THR A 746 7.73 -3.45 17.27
CA THR A 746 6.36 -3.34 16.73
C THR A 746 6.17 -4.13 15.44
N GLU A 747 4.94 -4.56 15.15
CA GLU A 747 4.66 -5.36 13.94
C GLU A 747 5.10 -4.68 12.63
N GLY A 748 4.87 -3.37 12.51
CA GLY A 748 5.24 -2.59 11.33
C GLY A 748 6.75 -2.61 11.03
N ALA A 749 7.59 -2.74 12.06
CA ALA A 749 9.05 -2.78 11.94
C ALA A 749 9.53 -3.99 11.11
N LEU A 750 8.80 -5.11 11.15
CA LEU A 750 9.16 -6.35 10.46
C LEU A 750 8.98 -6.27 8.94
N MET A 751 8.17 -5.33 8.44
CA MET A 751 7.73 -5.29 7.05
C MET A 751 8.59 -4.40 6.13
N ALA A 752 9.43 -3.51 6.68
CA ALA A 752 10.15 -2.49 5.93
C ALA A 752 11.36 -3.03 5.11
N ASP A 753 12.34 -3.67 5.75
CA ASP A 753 13.34 -4.55 5.11
C ASP A 753 13.46 -5.85 5.91
N PRO A 754 12.60 -6.85 5.63
CA PRO A 754 12.56 -8.11 6.37
C PRO A 754 13.90 -8.88 6.37
N ARG A 755 14.82 -8.60 5.43
CA ARG A 755 16.12 -9.29 5.35
C ARG A 755 17.13 -8.70 6.32
N ARG A 756 17.18 -7.37 6.46
CA ARG A 756 18.07 -6.70 7.44
C ARG A 756 17.58 -6.92 8.86
N VAL A 757 16.29 -6.70 9.10
CA VAL A 757 15.66 -6.85 10.43
C VAL A 757 15.86 -8.28 10.95
N LEU A 758 15.60 -9.30 10.12
CA LEU A 758 15.88 -10.70 10.48
C LEU A 758 17.36 -10.96 10.80
N ALA A 759 18.31 -10.36 10.08
CA ALA A 759 19.74 -10.54 10.34
C ALA A 759 20.16 -9.96 11.70
N THR A 760 19.68 -8.75 12.05
CA THR A 760 19.94 -8.11 13.34
C THR A 760 19.26 -8.86 14.49
N ILE A 761 17.98 -9.22 14.35
CA ILE A 761 17.25 -10.03 15.34
C ILE A 761 17.93 -11.39 15.57
N THR A 762 18.35 -12.08 14.50
CA THR A 762 19.08 -13.36 14.61
C THR A 762 20.47 -13.19 15.23
N ARG A 763 21.03 -11.97 15.27
CA ARG A 763 22.28 -11.67 15.99
C ARG A 763 22.03 -11.43 17.47
N LEU A 764 20.99 -10.65 17.81
CA LEU A 764 20.55 -10.38 19.19
C LEU A 764 20.16 -11.67 19.92
N HIS A 765 19.37 -12.54 19.28
CA HIS A 765 19.03 -13.85 19.81
C HIS A 765 20.27 -14.74 20.05
N ARG A 766 21.31 -14.64 19.21
CA ARG A 766 22.60 -15.34 19.41
C ARG A 766 23.46 -14.77 20.53
N ILE A 767 23.22 -13.53 20.97
CA ILE A 767 23.79 -12.97 22.21
C ILE A 767 23.04 -13.50 23.44
N GLY A 768 21.82 -14.02 23.26
CA GLY A 768 20.95 -14.54 24.33
C GLY A 768 19.94 -13.52 24.85
N VAL A 769 19.73 -12.42 24.13
CA VAL A 769 18.74 -11.38 24.42
C VAL A 769 17.35 -11.84 23.96
N GLY A 770 16.33 -11.64 24.78
CA GLY A 770 14.94 -11.96 24.42
C GLY A 770 14.40 -11.04 23.32
N ILE A 771 13.50 -11.53 22.48
CA ILE A 771 12.85 -10.74 21.43
C ILE A 771 11.35 -10.92 21.53
N ALA A 772 10.65 -9.81 21.73
CA ALA A 772 9.19 -9.74 21.78
C ALA A 772 8.65 -8.98 20.57
N LEU A 773 7.49 -9.42 20.09
CA LEU A 773 6.70 -8.72 19.07
C LEU A 773 5.62 -7.89 19.75
N ASP A 774 5.58 -6.59 19.46
CA ASP A 774 4.66 -5.61 20.05
C ASP A 774 3.52 -5.22 19.09
N ASP A 775 2.47 -4.61 19.65
CA ASP A 775 1.23 -4.20 18.95
C ASP A 775 0.49 -5.33 18.20
N PHE A 776 0.65 -6.60 18.61
CA PHE A 776 0.24 -7.73 17.78
C PHE A 776 -1.30 -7.83 17.63
N GLY A 777 -1.74 -7.87 16.37
CA GLY A 777 -3.16 -7.90 15.99
C GLY A 777 -3.65 -6.61 15.34
N THR A 778 -2.91 -5.50 15.48
CA THR A 778 -3.23 -4.20 14.86
C THR A 778 -2.93 -4.13 13.36
N GLY A 779 -2.21 -5.11 12.82
CA GLY A 779 -1.67 -5.09 11.45
C GLY A 779 -1.80 -6.39 10.66
N TYR A 780 -1.20 -6.40 9.47
CA TYR A 780 -1.26 -7.51 8.51
C TYR A 780 -0.17 -8.57 8.76
N SER A 781 -0.17 -9.14 9.97
CA SER A 781 0.81 -10.11 10.43
C SER A 781 0.82 -11.40 9.62
N SER A 782 1.78 -11.51 8.70
CA SER A 782 1.98 -12.72 7.90
C SER A 782 2.57 -13.84 8.78
N LEU A 783 1.76 -14.85 9.13
CA LEU A 783 2.17 -16.02 9.93
C LEU A 783 3.43 -16.73 9.41
N GLN A 784 3.70 -16.65 8.11
CA GLN A 784 4.90 -17.21 7.48
C GLN A 784 6.20 -16.47 7.89
N HIS A 785 6.09 -15.19 8.27
CA HIS A 785 7.20 -14.36 8.74
C HIS A 785 7.43 -14.57 10.24
N LEU A 786 6.37 -14.61 11.06
CA LEU A 786 6.45 -14.94 12.49
C LEU A 786 7.23 -16.25 12.73
N ARG A 787 6.87 -17.31 12.00
CA ARG A 787 7.53 -18.64 12.10
C ARG A 787 9.01 -18.65 11.69
N ARG A 788 9.55 -17.57 11.10
CA ARG A 788 10.97 -17.44 10.70
C ARG A 788 11.79 -16.57 11.66
N LEU A 789 11.12 -15.81 12.53
CA LEU A 789 11.76 -14.92 13.49
C LEU A 789 12.03 -15.69 14.80
N PRO A 790 13.21 -15.53 15.43
CA PRO A 790 13.51 -16.15 16.71
C PRO A 790 12.91 -15.33 17.86
N LEU A 791 11.58 -15.17 17.83
CA LEU A 791 10.79 -14.53 18.89
C LEU A 791 10.73 -15.45 20.11
N SER A 792 10.58 -14.86 21.28
CA SER A 792 10.30 -15.56 22.55
C SER A 792 8.93 -15.19 23.14
N GLU A 793 8.39 -14.03 22.77
CA GLU A 793 7.19 -13.46 23.39
C GLU A 793 6.38 -12.65 22.36
N VAL A 794 5.06 -12.53 22.57
CA VAL A 794 4.15 -11.69 21.79
C VAL A 794 3.29 -10.88 22.78
N LYS A 795 3.20 -9.58 22.57
CA LYS A 795 2.39 -8.65 23.36
C LYS A 795 1.08 -8.39 22.60
N VAL A 796 -0.06 -8.59 23.28
CA VAL A 796 -1.40 -8.33 22.73
C VAL A 796 -1.78 -6.89 23.07
N ASP A 797 -2.06 -6.08 22.05
CA ASP A 797 -2.34 -4.64 22.20
C ASP A 797 -3.46 -4.36 23.22
N ARG A 798 -3.25 -3.30 24.02
CA ARG A 798 -4.10 -2.82 25.12
C ARG A 798 -5.55 -2.61 24.67
N SER A 799 -5.73 -2.09 23.47
CA SER A 799 -7.03 -1.88 22.82
C SER A 799 -7.98 -3.08 22.89
N PHE A 800 -7.55 -4.25 22.39
CA PHE A 800 -8.32 -5.48 22.36
C PHE A 800 -8.51 -6.05 23.77
N VAL A 801 -7.53 -5.85 24.66
CA VAL A 801 -7.60 -6.33 26.05
C VAL A 801 -8.55 -5.47 26.90
N LEU A 802 -8.72 -4.18 26.60
CA LEU A 802 -9.78 -3.35 27.17
C LEU A 802 -11.15 -3.76 26.62
N GLY A 803 -11.26 -3.92 25.29
CA GLY A 803 -12.53 -4.25 24.62
C GLY A 803 -13.06 -5.65 24.94
N MET A 804 -12.20 -6.66 25.16
CA MET A 804 -12.61 -8.07 25.32
C MET A 804 -13.58 -8.35 26.47
N ALA A 805 -13.72 -7.43 27.44
CA ALA A 805 -14.70 -7.57 28.49
C ALA A 805 -16.14 -7.37 27.97
N GLU A 806 -16.33 -6.54 26.95
CA GLU A 806 -17.64 -6.07 26.48
C GLU A 806 -17.93 -6.46 25.02
N ASP A 807 -16.90 -6.52 24.16
CA ASP A 807 -17.02 -6.99 22.77
C ASP A 807 -16.59 -8.47 22.62
N GLY A 808 -17.39 -9.23 21.85
CA GLY A 808 -17.14 -10.63 21.53
C GLY A 808 -16.09 -10.85 20.46
N ASP A 809 -15.87 -9.89 19.56
CA ASP A 809 -14.88 -9.97 18.49
C ASP A 809 -13.48 -9.64 19.01
N ASP A 810 -13.30 -8.61 19.85
CA ASP A 810 -12.05 -8.36 20.58
C ASP A 810 -11.69 -9.58 21.47
N ALA A 811 -12.68 -10.15 22.17
CA ALA A 811 -12.48 -11.39 22.92
C ALA A 811 -12.15 -12.60 22.04
N ALA A 812 -12.52 -12.60 20.76
CA ALA A 812 -12.12 -13.61 19.79
C ALA A 812 -10.70 -13.38 19.26
N ILE A 813 -10.29 -12.12 19.03
CA ILE A 813 -8.93 -11.73 18.65
C ILE A 813 -7.94 -12.13 19.75
N VAL A 814 -8.16 -11.69 21.00
CA VAL A 814 -7.28 -12.02 22.14
C VAL A 814 -7.13 -13.53 22.32
N ARG A 815 -8.23 -14.29 22.28
CA ARG A 815 -8.20 -15.77 22.36
C ARG A 815 -7.45 -16.41 21.20
N SER A 816 -7.71 -15.97 19.97
CA SER A 816 -7.06 -16.53 18.77
C SER A 816 -5.55 -16.26 18.76
N THR A 817 -5.13 -15.07 19.22
CA THR A 817 -3.72 -14.72 19.42
C THR A 817 -3.06 -15.61 20.47
N ILE A 818 -3.73 -15.87 21.60
CA ILE A 818 -3.22 -16.78 22.64
C ILE A 818 -3.06 -18.21 22.11
N GLU A 819 -4.06 -18.73 21.38
CA GLU A 819 -4.00 -20.07 20.78
C GLU A 819 -2.90 -20.18 19.70
N LEU A 820 -2.74 -19.16 18.86
CA LEU A 820 -1.70 -19.07 17.83
C LEU A 820 -0.29 -19.03 18.44
N ALA A 821 -0.06 -18.17 19.44
CA ALA A 821 1.24 -18.03 20.09
C ALA A 821 1.66 -19.34 20.77
N LYS A 822 0.74 -20.00 21.48
CA LYS A 822 0.95 -21.34 22.05
C LYS A 822 1.31 -22.37 20.97
N ALA A 823 0.62 -22.37 19.83
CA ALA A 823 0.93 -23.26 18.70
C ALA A 823 2.28 -22.98 18.03
N LEU A 824 2.84 -21.78 18.20
CA LEU A 824 4.18 -21.39 17.77
C LEU A 824 5.25 -21.58 18.86
N GLY A 825 4.88 -21.86 20.11
CA GLY A 825 5.79 -21.98 21.26
C GLY A 825 6.25 -20.62 21.82
N LEU A 826 5.47 -19.56 21.60
CA LEU A 826 5.75 -18.19 22.05
C LEU A 826 4.96 -17.89 23.33
N ARG A 827 5.56 -17.16 24.28
CA ARG A 827 4.86 -16.66 25.47
C ARG A 827 3.96 -15.48 25.12
N VAL A 828 2.85 -15.31 25.81
CA VAL A 828 1.91 -14.20 25.61
C VAL A 828 1.90 -13.25 26.80
N VAL A 829 2.01 -11.96 26.52
CA VAL A 829 1.73 -10.87 27.47
C VAL A 829 0.50 -10.12 26.98
N ALA A 830 -0.51 -9.98 27.84
CA ALA A 830 -1.63 -9.08 27.59
C ALA A 830 -1.33 -7.68 28.16
N GLU A 831 -1.39 -6.66 27.32
CA GLU A 831 -1.30 -5.27 27.73
C GLU A 831 -2.61 -4.78 28.36
N GLY A 832 -2.65 -3.55 28.90
CA GLY A 832 -3.92 -2.86 29.14
C GLY A 832 -4.85 -3.45 30.19
N VAL A 833 -4.41 -4.37 31.05
CA VAL A 833 -5.28 -4.96 32.07
C VAL A 833 -5.58 -3.94 33.16
N GLU A 834 -6.80 -3.39 33.17
CA GLU A 834 -7.23 -2.35 34.12
C GLU A 834 -8.17 -2.86 35.23
N ASP A 835 -8.79 -4.04 35.05
CA ASP A 835 -9.76 -4.61 36.00
C ASP A 835 -9.68 -6.16 36.18
N GLU A 836 -10.39 -6.66 37.20
CA GLU A 836 -10.38 -8.07 37.60
C GLU A 836 -11.20 -9.01 36.67
N ARG A 837 -12.23 -8.51 35.96
CA ARG A 837 -13.01 -9.30 34.99
C ARG A 837 -12.13 -9.60 33.77
N THR A 838 -11.45 -8.59 33.24
CA THR A 838 -10.49 -8.73 32.14
C THR A 838 -9.36 -9.70 32.54
N TRP A 839 -8.79 -9.54 33.74
CA TRP A 839 -7.79 -10.49 34.26
C TRP A 839 -8.32 -11.95 34.34
N ARG A 840 -9.54 -12.17 34.87
CA ARG A 840 -10.14 -13.51 34.92
C ARG A 840 -10.38 -14.11 33.52
N MET A 841 -10.73 -13.29 32.53
CA MET A 841 -10.93 -13.74 31.15
C MET A 841 -9.60 -14.14 30.49
N LEU A 842 -8.53 -13.36 30.71
CA LEU A 842 -7.17 -13.70 30.27
C LEU A 842 -6.63 -14.98 30.93
N HIS A 843 -6.85 -15.14 32.24
CA HIS A 843 -6.55 -16.39 32.94
C HIS A 843 -7.30 -17.59 32.35
N THR A 844 -8.58 -17.41 31.99
CA THR A 844 -9.43 -18.48 31.44
C THR A 844 -9.03 -18.86 30.01
N ALA A 845 -8.56 -17.91 29.19
CA ALA A 845 -7.87 -18.20 27.93
C ALA A 845 -6.46 -18.79 28.12
N GLY A 846 -5.93 -18.72 29.34
CA GLY A 846 -4.59 -19.16 29.72
C GLY A 846 -3.50 -18.28 29.10
N CYS A 847 -3.67 -16.96 29.06
CA CYS A 847 -2.56 -16.05 28.78
C CYS A 847 -1.47 -16.24 29.84
N ASP A 848 -0.19 -16.18 29.46
CA ASP A 848 0.91 -16.48 30.38
C ASP A 848 1.17 -15.33 31.36
N ALA A 849 1.14 -14.09 30.88
CA ALA A 849 1.41 -12.89 31.66
C ALA A 849 0.54 -11.68 31.24
N ALA A 850 0.49 -10.67 32.11
CA ALA A 850 -0.22 -9.42 31.87
C ALA A 850 0.52 -8.22 32.45
N GLN A 851 0.31 -7.05 31.84
CA GLN A 851 0.66 -5.74 32.38
C GLN A 851 -0.50 -4.75 32.21
N GLY A 852 -0.61 -3.77 33.12
CA GLY A 852 -1.71 -2.81 33.13
C GLY A 852 -1.98 -2.20 34.51
N TRP A 853 -2.87 -1.20 34.55
CA TRP A 853 -3.13 -0.41 35.76
C TRP A 853 -3.83 -1.18 36.88
N PHE A 854 -4.43 -2.35 36.60
CA PHE A 854 -4.96 -3.28 37.60
C PHE A 854 -3.91 -3.66 38.66
N TYR A 855 -2.65 -3.80 38.24
CA TYR A 855 -1.52 -4.10 39.12
C TYR A 855 -0.78 -2.84 39.55
N ALA A 856 -0.38 -2.01 38.56
CA ALA A 856 0.35 -0.77 38.78
C ALA A 856 0.38 0.12 37.52
N ARG A 857 0.45 1.43 37.75
CA ARG A 857 0.93 2.39 36.75
C ARG A 857 2.47 2.29 36.64
N PRO A 858 3.09 2.72 35.52
CA PRO A 858 4.54 2.87 35.44
C PRO A 858 5.08 3.76 36.59
N MET A 859 6.24 3.40 37.17
CA MET A 859 6.82 4.11 38.32
C MET A 859 8.36 4.19 38.26
N PRO A 860 9.02 5.18 38.90
CA PRO A 860 10.48 5.24 39.01
C PRO A 860 11.11 3.98 39.65
N ALA A 861 12.38 3.72 39.35
CA ALA A 861 13.09 2.51 39.81
C ALA A 861 13.10 2.32 41.34
N GLU A 862 13.16 3.40 42.12
CA GLU A 862 13.14 3.36 43.60
C GLU A 862 11.73 3.05 44.14
N GLU A 863 10.70 3.57 43.47
CA GLU A 863 9.30 3.25 43.78
C GLU A 863 8.99 1.79 43.44
N LEU A 864 9.54 1.24 42.35
CA LEU A 864 9.38 -0.17 41.98
C LEU A 864 9.89 -1.11 43.08
N VAL A 865 11.10 -0.90 43.61
CA VAL A 865 11.63 -1.70 44.73
C VAL A 865 10.71 -1.60 45.96
N SER A 866 10.23 -0.37 46.22
CA SER A 866 9.31 -0.07 47.32
C SER A 866 7.90 -0.64 47.11
N TRP A 867 7.49 -0.92 45.87
CA TRP A 867 6.23 -1.56 45.49
C TRP A 867 6.35 -3.08 45.56
N LEU A 868 7.44 -3.67 45.04
CA LEU A 868 7.72 -5.10 45.07
C LEU A 868 7.69 -5.68 46.50
N ALA A 869 8.24 -4.98 47.49
CA ALA A 869 8.18 -5.41 48.89
C ALA A 869 6.75 -5.43 49.49
N ARG A 870 5.84 -4.60 48.94
CA ARG A 870 4.44 -4.48 49.39
C ARG A 870 3.47 -5.29 48.55
N TYR A 871 3.81 -5.62 47.31
CA TYR A 871 2.97 -6.36 46.37
C TYR A 871 2.56 -7.73 46.92
N ARG A 872 1.36 -8.19 46.55
CA ARG A 872 0.81 -9.50 46.94
C ARG A 872 0.23 -10.16 45.70
N PRO A 873 0.71 -11.37 45.31
CA PRO A 873 0.20 -12.09 44.15
C PRO A 873 -1.32 -12.22 44.13
N VAL A 874 -1.94 -11.67 43.09
CA VAL A 874 -3.35 -11.97 42.76
C VAL A 874 -3.37 -13.38 42.18
N ARG A 875 -4.00 -14.32 42.90
CA ARG A 875 -4.03 -15.74 42.53
C ARG A 875 -5.45 -16.19 42.19
N PRO A 876 -5.63 -17.09 41.21
CA PRO A 876 -6.90 -17.74 40.97
C PRO A 876 -7.40 -18.45 42.25
N LEU A 877 -8.65 -18.22 42.63
CA LEU A 877 -9.26 -18.94 43.74
C LEU A 877 -9.48 -20.41 43.33
N ALA A 878 -8.67 -21.30 43.90
CA ALA A 878 -8.71 -22.73 43.62
C ALA A 878 -9.96 -23.40 44.21
N GLY A 879 -11.09 -23.27 43.50
CA GLY A 879 -12.28 -24.11 43.67
C GLY A 879 -13.49 -23.40 44.29
N HIS A 880 -14.43 -22.98 43.45
CA HIS A 880 -15.87 -22.92 43.76
C HIS A 880 -16.74 -22.92 42.48
N ASP A 881 -16.50 -23.87 41.57
CA ASP A 881 -17.30 -24.00 40.34
C ASP A 881 -17.65 -25.44 39.91
N GLU A 882 -17.68 -26.39 40.85
CA GLU A 882 -18.59 -27.55 40.72
C GLU A 882 -20.01 -27.15 41.18
N ALA A 883 -20.60 -26.18 40.48
CA ALA A 883 -22.00 -25.85 40.61
C ALA A 883 -22.84 -27.02 40.05
N ALA A 884 -23.34 -27.88 40.95
CA ALA A 884 -24.10 -29.07 40.58
C ALA A 884 -25.27 -28.73 39.61
N PRO A 885 -25.53 -29.54 38.58
CA PRO A 885 -26.45 -29.19 37.50
C PRO A 885 -27.86 -28.91 38.05
N PRO A 886 -28.56 -27.87 37.56
CA PRO A 886 -29.81 -27.42 38.13
C PRO A 886 -30.86 -28.53 38.08
N ARG A 887 -31.40 -28.90 39.25
CA ARG A 887 -32.49 -29.86 39.35
C ARG A 887 -33.69 -29.33 38.56
N ARG A 888 -34.06 -30.05 37.49
CA ARG A 888 -35.30 -29.80 36.74
C ARG A 888 -36.51 -29.88 37.69
N HIS A 889 -37.05 -28.74 38.09
CA HIS A 889 -38.40 -28.68 38.63
C HIS A 889 -39.38 -28.84 37.48
N ALA A 890 -40.13 -29.94 37.50
CA ALA A 890 -41.16 -30.21 36.50
C ALA A 890 -42.49 -29.60 36.91
N ARG A 891 -42.97 -28.63 36.14
CA ARG A 891 -44.39 -28.36 35.87
C ARG A 891 -44.55 -27.49 34.63
#